data_AF-A0AAU9V3E2-F1
#
_entry.id   AF-A0AAU9V3E2-F1
#
_cell.length_a   1.000
_cell.length_b   1.000
_cell.length_c   1.000
_cell.angle_alpha   90.00
_cell.angle_beta   90.00
_cell.angle_gamma   90.00
#
_symmetry.space_group_name_H-M   'P 1'
#
loop_
_entity.id
_entity.type
_entity.pdbx_description
1 polymer ?
#
loop_
_entity_poly.entity_id
_entity_poly.type
_entity_poly.pdbx_seq_one_letter_code
_entity_poly.pdbx_strand_id
1 'polypeptide(L)'
;MSPVESVPVAILNHIDDYVELLYDDIPEKIKGSALILQLARNPDNLIELARNEALLSALSRVLREEWKRSIELSTNIVYTFFCFSTYVEFHSVIIQYKIGSLCMDVIDYELKRYDQWKEKVEGKKQVLTPDKNELPKSRIPEPKRRPKSGTWAVADVNIQKTRSVVSSYHEDLCNASDDILSKSDEEQMKRKLKTLSKRQEQLLRVAFYMLLNIADNIKVEEKMHKKDIVGLLIGAMERHSNIDLLILIVSFLQKLSIFLENKNAMASKGIIEKLAPLLDSPNADLVNVTLKLLFNLTFDTKLRNKMVKMNLLPKFIQFTSDDKHINLAMKILYHLSMDDRVKQMFTQSDCVKLLTDMLLLNANGEAGAAGAAGTTDVLLALCVNLAWSERAAQQMAGEGRLRELLARAFRHRNAVLMKLVRTLSHHAPVGPLFVEFVGDIAGAVTSDEAPEEFVIECMGTLSNILHLNNNIDIFAVVERYNLIPCILKILDPAEQGDPELVLEGVVAAGALGADERTGAALAAAGGGAALVAALRQRQADDEHVLQTVFAFRQLLSHPRAAALLVERTEAPAYLIDLMQDKNVEIRKMCDSCLDIISQMQNEWAARIKLERFRCHNGQWLSVVETLGAEGGAGGAGGAGDEPDLPPYLSADYLLAEHRLAASDSQISLNDDSDSFSGEADYNRANSRNTQDGQNDELLGLSDSLSGKTSEDDTQFATNKLSVFA
;
A
#
# COMPACT_ATOMS: atom_id res chain seq x y z
N MET A 1 27.89 -13.61 -50.18
CA MET A 1 27.75 -12.14 -50.11
C MET A 1 27.00 -11.72 -51.35
N SER A 2 25.69 -11.49 -51.22
CA SER A 2 24.87 -10.89 -52.27
C SER A 2 24.97 -9.36 -52.12
N PRO A 3 24.96 -8.58 -53.22
CA PRO A 3 25.11 -7.13 -53.12
C PRO A 3 23.89 -6.57 -52.40
N VAL A 4 24.13 -5.80 -51.34
CA VAL A 4 23.12 -4.90 -50.78
C VAL A 4 22.96 -3.79 -51.80
N GLU A 5 21.92 -3.85 -52.63
CA GLU A 5 21.50 -2.69 -53.42
C GLU A 5 21.28 -1.53 -52.45
N SER A 6 22.07 -0.47 -52.59
CA SER A 6 21.94 0.74 -51.81
C SER A 6 20.55 1.32 -52.04
N VAL A 7 19.72 1.34 -51.00
CA VAL A 7 18.41 1.99 -51.03
C VAL A 7 18.63 3.45 -51.49
N PRO A 8 17.97 3.91 -52.57
CA PRO A 8 18.17 5.26 -53.09
C PRO A 8 17.80 6.30 -52.02
N VAL A 9 18.59 7.37 -51.94
CA VAL A 9 18.34 8.47 -50.99
C VAL A 9 17.03 9.16 -51.34
N ALA A 10 16.05 9.11 -50.43
CA ALA A 10 14.77 9.78 -50.60
C ALA A 10 14.93 11.31 -50.59
N ILE A 11 14.22 12.00 -51.48
CA ILE A 11 14.21 13.46 -51.62
C ILE A 11 12.79 13.96 -51.43
N LEU A 12 12.58 14.98 -50.59
CA LEU A 12 11.25 15.48 -50.21
C LEU A 12 10.40 15.90 -51.42
N ASN A 13 11.02 16.46 -52.46
CA ASN A 13 10.33 16.91 -53.67
C ASN A 13 9.67 15.78 -54.49
N HIS A 14 10.06 14.52 -54.26
CA HIS A 14 9.51 13.34 -54.94
C HIS A 14 8.48 12.60 -54.09
N ILE A 15 7.87 13.28 -53.11
CA ILE A 15 6.96 12.61 -52.18
C ILE A 15 5.72 12.04 -52.86
N ASP A 16 5.19 12.71 -53.87
CA ASP A 16 4.03 12.23 -54.62
C ASP A 16 4.34 10.90 -55.33
N ASP A 17 5.54 10.77 -55.94
CA ASP A 17 6.01 9.52 -56.53
C ASP A 17 6.06 8.38 -55.50
N TYR A 18 6.43 8.69 -54.25
CA TYR A 18 6.49 7.70 -53.17
C TYR A 18 5.10 7.31 -52.66
N VAL A 19 4.14 8.24 -52.70
CA VAL A 19 2.72 8.01 -52.36
C VAL A 19 2.04 7.15 -53.44
N GLU A 20 2.36 7.34 -54.72
CA GLU A 20 1.83 6.50 -55.81
C GLU A 20 2.18 5.02 -55.61
N LEU A 21 3.42 4.72 -55.19
CA LEU A 21 3.87 3.36 -54.86
C LEU A 21 3.03 2.69 -53.75
N LEU A 22 2.29 3.45 -52.95
CA LEU A 22 1.40 2.91 -51.92
C LEU A 22 0.08 2.33 -52.49
N TYR A 23 -0.21 2.54 -53.77
CA TYR A 23 -1.39 1.99 -54.45
C TYR A 23 -1.10 0.69 -55.21
N ASP A 24 0.17 0.36 -55.43
CA ASP A 24 0.64 -0.79 -56.19
C ASP A 24 0.66 -2.11 -55.36
N ASP A 25 1.39 -3.12 -55.86
CA ASP A 25 1.58 -4.39 -55.18
C ASP A 25 2.46 -4.26 -53.92
N ILE A 26 2.51 -5.32 -53.10
CA ILE A 26 3.20 -5.32 -51.80
C ILE A 26 4.70 -4.94 -51.89
N PRO A 27 5.50 -5.40 -52.87
CA PRO A 27 6.90 -5.00 -52.99
C PRO A 27 7.08 -3.48 -53.20
N GLU A 28 6.26 -2.89 -54.05
CA GLU A 28 6.25 -1.46 -54.38
C GLU A 28 5.82 -0.64 -53.16
N LYS A 29 4.80 -1.10 -52.42
CA LYS A 29 4.39 -0.51 -51.14
C LYS A 29 5.48 -0.53 -50.09
N ILE A 30 6.24 -1.63 -49.99
CA ILE A 30 7.39 -1.72 -49.07
C ILE A 30 8.45 -0.68 -49.46
N LYS A 31 8.74 -0.55 -50.76
CA LYS A 31 9.68 0.44 -51.28
C LYS A 31 9.22 1.88 -51.02
N GLY A 32 7.96 2.21 -51.34
CA GLY A 32 7.37 3.52 -51.11
C GLY A 32 7.36 3.90 -49.63
N SER A 33 6.89 3.00 -48.77
CA SER A 33 6.89 3.22 -47.31
C SER A 33 8.30 3.37 -46.71
N ALA A 34 9.31 2.67 -47.25
CA ALA A 34 10.69 2.81 -46.80
C ALA A 34 11.29 4.18 -47.17
N LEU A 35 11.01 4.69 -48.37
CA LEU A 35 11.45 6.03 -48.80
C LEU A 35 10.78 7.13 -47.97
N ILE A 36 9.47 6.99 -47.72
CA ILE A 36 8.72 7.90 -46.84
C ILE A 36 9.30 7.88 -45.41
N LEU A 37 9.59 6.70 -44.87
CA LEU A 37 10.23 6.57 -43.55
C LEU A 37 11.61 7.26 -43.52
N GLN A 38 12.40 7.12 -44.59
CA GLN A 38 13.70 7.79 -44.68
C GLN A 38 13.55 9.31 -44.60
N LEU A 39 12.52 9.88 -45.23
CA LEU A 39 12.21 11.31 -45.11
C LEU A 39 11.78 11.69 -43.69
N ALA A 40 10.90 10.90 -43.06
CA ALA A 40 10.36 11.16 -41.73
C ALA A 40 11.41 11.05 -40.60
N ARG A 41 12.51 10.33 -40.84
CA ARG A 41 13.63 10.27 -39.88
C ARG A 41 14.37 11.60 -39.73
N ASN A 42 14.24 12.51 -40.71
CA ASN A 42 14.74 13.88 -40.56
C ASN A 42 13.64 14.76 -39.94
N PRO A 43 13.82 15.29 -38.71
CA PRO A 43 12.83 16.14 -38.06
C PRO A 43 12.39 17.35 -38.89
N ASP A 44 13.31 17.93 -39.67
CA ASP A 44 13.03 19.11 -40.50
C ASP A 44 11.95 18.86 -41.55
N ASN A 45 11.81 17.61 -41.99
CA ASN A 45 10.81 17.23 -42.98
C ASN A 45 9.41 17.04 -42.36
N LEU A 46 9.31 16.81 -41.04
CA LEU A 46 8.04 16.39 -40.41
C LEU A 46 6.93 17.42 -40.59
N ILE A 47 7.25 18.72 -40.60
CA ILE A 47 6.24 19.78 -40.80
C ILE A 47 5.59 19.66 -42.18
N GLU A 48 6.40 19.48 -43.24
CA GLU A 48 5.91 19.34 -44.61
C GLU A 48 5.17 18.00 -44.79
N LEU A 49 5.68 16.92 -44.21
CA LEU A 49 5.01 15.62 -44.22
C LEU A 49 3.66 15.65 -43.49
N ALA A 50 3.56 16.38 -42.36
CA ALA A 50 2.32 16.52 -41.58
C ALA A 50 1.24 17.32 -42.32
N ARG A 51 1.63 18.23 -43.22
CA ARG A 51 0.72 19.03 -44.05
C ARG A 51 0.17 18.26 -45.25
N ASN A 52 0.85 17.19 -45.67
CA ASN A 52 0.42 16.38 -46.80
C ASN A 52 -0.67 15.38 -46.38
N GLU A 53 -1.93 15.78 -46.49
CA GLU A 53 -3.08 14.91 -46.16
C GLU A 53 -3.17 13.66 -47.03
N ALA A 54 -2.75 13.75 -48.30
CA ALA A 54 -2.78 12.61 -49.22
C ALA A 54 -1.81 11.51 -48.77
N LEU A 55 -0.60 11.88 -48.35
CA LEU A 55 0.38 10.99 -47.74
C LEU A 55 -0.17 10.32 -46.48
N LEU A 56 -0.68 11.10 -45.53
CA LEU A 56 -1.14 10.60 -44.24
C LEU A 56 -2.37 9.68 -44.41
N SER A 57 -3.28 10.05 -45.31
CA SER A 57 -4.44 9.23 -45.68
C SER A 57 -4.01 7.91 -46.34
N ALA A 58 -3.06 7.95 -47.28
CA ALA A 58 -2.53 6.76 -47.94
C ALA A 58 -1.86 5.81 -46.93
N LEU A 59 -0.98 6.32 -46.07
CA LEU A 59 -0.33 5.53 -45.02
C LEU A 59 -1.33 4.92 -44.04
N SER A 60 -2.33 5.69 -43.58
CA SER A 60 -3.38 5.20 -42.68
C SER A 60 -4.24 4.12 -43.35
N ARG A 61 -4.60 4.30 -44.63
CA ARG A 61 -5.36 3.32 -45.41
C ARG A 61 -4.59 2.02 -45.57
N VAL A 62 -3.34 2.08 -46.01
CA VAL A 62 -2.49 0.90 -46.19
C VAL A 62 -2.29 0.16 -44.85
N LEU A 63 -2.05 0.88 -43.76
CA LEU A 63 -1.94 0.28 -42.42
C LEU A 63 -3.27 -0.32 -41.94
N ARG A 64 -4.42 0.15 -42.41
CA ARG A 64 -5.73 -0.41 -42.04
C ARG A 64 -6.06 -1.69 -42.83
N GLU A 65 -5.68 -1.74 -44.09
CA GLU A 65 -6.09 -2.79 -45.04
C GLU A 65 -5.07 -3.93 -45.14
N GLU A 66 -3.77 -3.64 -45.05
CA GLU A 66 -2.72 -4.56 -45.50
C GLU A 66 -1.68 -4.92 -44.44
N TRP A 67 -1.87 -4.46 -43.21
CA TRP A 67 -0.92 -4.67 -42.13
C TRP A 67 -0.63 -6.15 -41.78
N LYS A 68 -1.57 -7.06 -42.10
CA LYS A 68 -1.40 -8.52 -41.94
C LYS A 68 -0.52 -9.16 -43.02
N ARG A 69 -0.40 -8.51 -44.19
CA ARG A 69 0.27 -9.05 -45.38
C ARG A 69 1.79 -8.98 -45.28
N SER A 70 2.33 -7.91 -44.68
CA SER A 70 3.78 -7.74 -44.54
C SER A 70 4.14 -7.02 -43.24
N ILE A 71 4.94 -7.69 -42.41
CA ILE A 71 5.48 -7.11 -41.17
C ILE A 71 6.41 -5.92 -41.46
N GLU A 72 7.14 -5.97 -42.57
CA GLU A 72 8.08 -4.92 -42.98
C GLU A 72 7.35 -3.64 -43.39
N LEU A 73 6.26 -3.79 -44.17
CA LEU A 73 5.37 -2.69 -44.52
C LEU A 73 4.77 -2.03 -43.27
N SER A 74 4.20 -2.84 -42.37
CA SER A 74 3.66 -2.37 -41.09
C SER A 74 4.72 -1.65 -40.25
N THR A 75 5.94 -2.20 -40.21
CA THR A 75 7.07 -1.60 -39.48
C THR A 75 7.44 -0.24 -40.05
N ASN A 76 7.54 -0.11 -41.39
CA ASN A 76 7.88 1.16 -42.02
C ASN A 76 6.84 2.24 -41.70
N ILE A 77 5.55 1.90 -41.85
CA ILE A 77 4.47 2.86 -41.61
C ILE A 77 4.37 3.25 -40.14
N VAL A 78 4.43 2.29 -39.22
CA VAL A 78 4.40 2.56 -37.77
C VAL A 78 5.64 3.37 -37.35
N TYR A 79 6.80 3.14 -37.97
CA TYR A 79 8.00 3.95 -37.73
C TYR A 79 7.79 5.39 -38.21
N THR A 80 7.23 5.60 -39.39
CA THR A 80 6.91 6.96 -39.84
C THR A 80 6.06 7.71 -38.80
N PHE A 81 5.03 7.07 -38.25
CA PHE A 81 4.21 7.66 -37.18
C PHE A 81 4.90 7.75 -35.81
N PHE A 82 5.84 6.87 -35.50
CA PHE A 82 6.72 7.02 -34.34
C PHE A 82 7.57 8.30 -34.46
N CYS A 83 8.14 8.59 -35.63
CA CYS A 83 8.89 9.84 -35.87
C CYS A 83 8.03 11.07 -35.53
N PHE A 84 6.77 11.11 -36.00
CA PHE A 84 5.82 12.14 -35.60
C PHE A 84 5.57 12.16 -34.09
N SER A 85 5.37 11.01 -33.45
CA SER A 85 5.02 10.92 -32.02
C SER A 85 6.08 11.49 -31.08
N THR A 86 7.33 11.61 -31.54
CA THR A 86 8.44 12.16 -30.77
C THR A 86 8.19 13.62 -30.37
N TYR A 87 7.35 14.34 -31.11
CA TYR A 87 7.01 15.73 -30.84
C TYR A 87 5.51 15.89 -30.57
N VAL A 88 5.17 16.53 -29.46
CA VAL A 88 3.78 16.73 -28.99
C VAL A 88 2.92 17.44 -30.04
N GLU A 89 3.50 18.36 -30.81
CA GLU A 89 2.80 19.09 -31.88
C GLU A 89 2.16 18.19 -32.95
N PHE A 90 2.74 17.03 -33.24
CA PHE A 90 2.21 16.09 -34.22
C PHE A 90 1.31 15.01 -33.62
N HIS A 91 1.06 15.00 -32.30
CA HIS A 91 0.18 14.00 -31.68
C HIS A 91 -1.25 14.08 -32.22
N SER A 92 -1.70 15.30 -32.57
CA SER A 92 -3.01 15.54 -33.20
C SER A 92 -3.18 14.76 -34.51
N VAL A 93 -2.14 14.68 -35.34
CA VAL A 93 -2.10 13.92 -36.59
C VAL A 93 -2.33 12.43 -36.32
N ILE A 94 -1.59 11.86 -35.35
CA ILE A 94 -1.71 10.43 -34.99
C ILE A 94 -3.12 10.11 -34.51
N ILE A 95 -3.72 11.00 -33.72
CA ILE A 95 -5.08 10.86 -33.20
C ILE A 95 -6.12 10.97 -34.32
N GLN A 96 -6.00 11.96 -35.22
CA GLN A 96 -6.91 12.20 -36.33
C GLN A 96 -7.04 10.98 -37.24
N TYR A 97 -5.91 10.37 -37.61
CA TYR A 97 -5.86 9.19 -38.48
C TYR A 97 -6.06 7.86 -37.72
N LYS A 98 -6.38 7.90 -36.42
CA LYS A 98 -6.61 6.74 -35.54
C LYS A 98 -5.45 5.75 -35.52
N ILE A 99 -4.22 6.23 -35.71
CA ILE A 99 -3.03 5.38 -35.84
C ILE A 99 -2.75 4.62 -34.54
N GLY A 100 -2.95 5.23 -33.36
CA GLY A 100 -2.77 4.53 -32.08
C GLY A 100 -3.66 3.28 -31.94
N SER A 101 -4.92 3.36 -32.38
CA SER A 101 -5.84 2.22 -32.36
C SER A 101 -5.36 1.11 -33.31
N LEU A 102 -5.01 1.47 -34.55
CA LEU A 102 -4.49 0.54 -35.56
C LEU A 102 -3.19 -0.13 -35.08
N CYS A 103 -2.30 0.63 -34.46
CA CYS A 103 -1.05 0.14 -33.92
C CYS A 103 -1.28 -0.99 -32.90
N MET A 104 -2.23 -0.83 -31.98
CA MET A 104 -2.55 -1.89 -31.03
C MET A 104 -3.15 -3.14 -31.70
N ASP A 105 -3.93 -2.99 -32.78
CA ASP A 105 -4.44 -4.14 -33.54
C ASP A 105 -3.30 -4.90 -34.24
N VAL A 106 -2.32 -4.16 -34.77
CA VAL A 106 -1.10 -4.74 -35.35
C VAL A 106 -0.29 -5.49 -34.29
N ILE A 107 -0.09 -4.89 -33.10
CA ILE A 107 0.61 -5.53 -31.99
C ILE A 107 -0.10 -6.82 -31.59
N ASP A 108 -1.40 -6.77 -31.28
CA ASP A 108 -2.19 -7.92 -30.83
C ASP A 108 -2.08 -9.12 -31.79
N TYR A 109 -2.25 -8.88 -33.09
CA TYR A 109 -2.09 -9.92 -34.10
C TYR A 109 -0.67 -10.46 -34.20
N GLU A 110 0.34 -9.60 -34.15
CA GLU A 110 1.72 -10.05 -34.23
C GLU A 110 2.10 -10.88 -32.99
N LEU A 111 1.65 -10.49 -31.79
CA LEU A 111 1.79 -11.32 -30.58
C LEU A 111 1.18 -12.71 -30.80
N LYS A 112 -0.10 -12.77 -31.22
CA LYS A 112 -0.80 -14.03 -31.52
C LYS A 112 -0.13 -14.87 -32.60
N ARG A 113 0.37 -14.21 -33.66
CA ARG A 113 1.10 -14.86 -34.75
C ARG A 113 2.38 -15.52 -34.24
N TYR A 114 3.12 -14.84 -33.36
CA TYR A 114 4.32 -15.39 -32.76
C TYR A 114 4.00 -16.61 -31.90
N ASP A 115 2.97 -16.55 -31.07
CA ASP A 115 2.57 -17.67 -30.20
C ASP A 115 2.19 -18.91 -31.02
N GLN A 116 1.42 -18.74 -32.10
CA GLN A 116 1.09 -19.82 -33.02
C GLN A 116 2.33 -20.45 -33.67
N TRP A 117 3.31 -19.62 -34.06
CA TRP A 117 4.56 -20.12 -34.64
C TRP A 117 5.43 -20.82 -33.59
N LYS A 118 5.47 -20.30 -32.36
CA LYS A 118 6.18 -20.91 -31.24
C LYS A 118 5.59 -22.27 -30.89
N GLU A 119 4.27 -22.39 -30.80
CA GLU A 119 3.57 -23.65 -30.52
C GLU A 119 3.86 -24.72 -31.59
N LYS A 120 3.84 -24.33 -32.88
CA LYS A 120 4.20 -25.21 -34.00
C LYS A 120 5.65 -25.70 -33.94
N VAL A 121 6.57 -24.86 -33.45
CA VAL A 121 8.00 -25.20 -33.33
C VAL A 121 8.30 -26.02 -32.07
N GLU A 122 7.59 -25.78 -30.97
CA GLU A 122 7.76 -26.48 -29.69
C GLU A 122 6.99 -27.82 -29.63
N GLY A 123 6.10 -28.10 -30.59
CA GLY A 123 5.46 -29.41 -30.74
C GLY A 123 4.49 -29.76 -29.61
N LYS A 124 3.88 -28.77 -28.95
CA LYS A 124 2.80 -29.06 -28.00
C LYS A 124 1.58 -29.54 -28.79
N LYS A 125 1.31 -30.86 -28.71
CA LYS A 125 0.06 -31.44 -29.23
C LYS A 125 -1.12 -30.66 -28.67
N GLN A 126 -1.96 -30.13 -29.54
CA GLN A 126 -3.30 -29.69 -29.16
C GLN A 126 -3.97 -30.83 -28.39
N VAL A 127 -4.35 -30.56 -27.14
CA VAL A 127 -5.33 -31.39 -26.44
C VAL A 127 -6.66 -31.10 -27.13
N LEU A 128 -7.01 -31.94 -28.11
CA LEU A 128 -8.34 -31.97 -28.70
C LEU A 128 -9.34 -32.27 -27.58
N THR A 129 -10.16 -31.28 -27.23
CA THR A 129 -11.44 -31.55 -26.58
C THR A 129 -12.36 -32.16 -27.65
N PRO A 130 -13.13 -33.22 -27.35
CA PRO A 130 -13.96 -33.85 -28.35
C PRO A 130 -15.19 -32.97 -28.61
N ASP A 131 -15.30 -32.44 -29.83
CA ASP A 131 -16.51 -31.77 -30.27
C ASP A 131 -17.60 -32.82 -30.54
N LYS A 132 -18.77 -32.62 -29.96
CA LYS A 132 -19.95 -33.46 -30.14
C LYS A 132 -20.61 -33.03 -31.45
N ASN A 133 -20.44 -33.82 -32.50
CA ASN A 133 -21.50 -34.19 -33.46
C ASN A 133 -20.91 -34.97 -34.65
N GLU A 134 -20.83 -36.29 -34.53
CA GLU A 134 -20.85 -37.18 -35.70
C GLU A 134 -21.99 -38.20 -35.56
N LEU A 135 -22.86 -38.22 -36.57
CA LEU A 135 -23.96 -39.17 -36.73
C LEU A 135 -23.42 -40.58 -37.06
N PRO A 136 -24.06 -41.67 -36.57
CA PRO A 136 -23.49 -43.01 -36.66
C PRO A 136 -23.61 -43.61 -38.07
N LYS A 137 -22.48 -44.06 -38.65
CA LYS A 137 -22.43 -44.84 -39.90
C LYS A 137 -22.86 -46.28 -39.65
N SER A 138 -23.89 -46.73 -40.37
CA SER A 138 -24.45 -48.09 -40.28
C SER A 138 -23.54 -49.14 -40.93
N ARG A 139 -23.52 -50.34 -40.34
CA ARG A 139 -22.84 -51.56 -40.80
C ARG A 139 -23.66 -52.28 -41.88
N ILE A 140 -23.23 -52.24 -43.14
CA ILE A 140 -23.62 -53.23 -44.16
C ILE A 140 -22.38 -53.54 -45.04
N PRO A 141 -22.01 -54.82 -45.28
CA PRO A 141 -20.86 -55.18 -46.11
C PRO A 141 -21.14 -55.10 -47.63
N GLU A 142 -20.13 -54.67 -48.39
CA GLU A 142 -20.11 -54.54 -49.85
C GLU A 142 -20.36 -55.84 -50.64
N PRO A 143 -20.87 -55.75 -51.88
CA PRO A 143 -20.63 -56.74 -52.92
C PRO A 143 -19.68 -56.24 -54.03
N LYS A 144 -18.87 -57.19 -54.53
CA LYS A 144 -17.77 -57.06 -55.51
C LYS A 144 -18.20 -56.74 -56.95
N ARG A 145 -17.38 -55.88 -57.59
CA ARG A 145 -16.92 -55.77 -59.00
C ARG A 145 -17.94 -55.89 -60.18
N ARG A 146 -17.85 -54.92 -61.10
CA ARG A 146 -17.82 -55.13 -62.57
C ARG A 146 -16.90 -54.09 -63.26
N PRO A 147 -16.10 -54.48 -64.29
CA PRO A 147 -15.25 -53.57 -65.07
C PRO A 147 -15.86 -53.23 -66.44
N LYS A 148 -15.15 -52.36 -67.19
CA LYS A 148 -15.34 -51.94 -68.62
C LYS A 148 -16.07 -50.59 -68.75
N SER A 149 -15.73 -49.69 -69.66
CA SER A 149 -14.78 -49.68 -70.77
C SER A 149 -14.75 -48.27 -71.37
N GLY A 150 -13.59 -47.86 -71.87
CA GLY A 150 -13.47 -47.03 -73.07
C GLY A 150 -13.63 -45.52 -72.90
N THR A 151 -13.05 -44.66 -73.72
CA THR A 151 -12.24 -44.86 -74.92
C THR A 151 -11.71 -43.47 -75.31
N TRP A 152 -10.38 -43.36 -75.45
CA TRP A 152 -9.60 -42.66 -76.49
C TRP A 152 -9.98 -41.20 -76.86
N ALA A 153 -9.03 -40.26 -76.69
CA ALA A 153 -8.16 -39.70 -77.76
C ALA A 153 -8.56 -38.22 -78.02
N VAL A 154 -7.73 -37.25 -78.38
CA VAL A 154 -6.31 -37.11 -78.75
C VAL A 154 -6.03 -35.58 -78.87
N ALA A 155 -4.76 -35.19 -78.73
CA ALA A 155 -4.09 -33.98 -79.28
C ALA A 155 -4.46 -32.58 -78.78
N ASP A 156 -3.56 -31.60 -78.65
CA ASP A 156 -2.10 -31.55 -78.48
C ASP A 156 -1.69 -30.06 -78.33
N VAL A 157 -0.48 -29.82 -77.81
CA VAL A 157 0.37 -28.60 -77.94
C VAL A 157 0.05 -27.33 -77.11
N ASN A 158 0.78 -27.22 -75.99
CA ASN A 158 1.75 -26.17 -75.63
C ASN A 158 1.50 -24.71 -76.08
N ILE A 159 1.13 -23.85 -75.11
CA ILE A 159 1.60 -22.46 -75.07
C ILE A 159 2.21 -22.19 -73.68
N GLN A 160 3.54 -22.16 -73.66
CA GLN A 160 4.38 -21.67 -72.59
C GLN A 160 4.30 -20.13 -72.50
N LYS A 161 4.56 -19.63 -71.28
CA LYS A 161 5.07 -18.29 -70.92
C LYS A 161 4.09 -17.12 -70.96
N THR A 162 3.48 -16.84 -69.81
CA THR A 162 3.68 -15.60 -69.02
C THR A 162 2.73 -15.57 -67.81
N ARG A 163 3.08 -16.24 -66.70
CA ARG A 163 2.52 -15.95 -65.36
C ARG A 163 3.23 -16.56 -64.15
N SER A 164 4.49 -16.99 -64.28
CA SER A 164 5.43 -17.01 -63.15
C SER A 164 6.12 -15.65 -63.19
N VAL A 165 5.98 -14.76 -62.22
CA VAL A 165 6.59 -14.80 -60.90
C VAL A 165 5.74 -13.89 -59.98
N VAL A 166 5.76 -14.16 -58.67
CA VAL A 166 5.14 -13.37 -57.58
C VAL A 166 3.68 -13.72 -57.24
N SER A 167 3.46 -14.98 -56.85
CA SER A 167 2.47 -15.32 -55.81
C SER A 167 2.99 -16.56 -55.08
N SER A 168 3.89 -16.35 -54.11
CA SER A 168 4.54 -17.44 -53.40
C SER A 168 4.99 -16.97 -52.03
N TYR A 169 4.04 -16.75 -51.12
CA TYR A 169 4.26 -16.81 -49.66
C TYR A 169 2.95 -16.99 -48.86
N HIS A 170 1.77 -16.82 -49.49
CA HIS A 170 0.49 -16.78 -48.77
C HIS A 170 -0.29 -18.11 -48.75
N GLU A 171 -0.24 -18.93 -49.80
CA GLU A 171 -1.13 -20.11 -49.93
C GLU A 171 -0.52 -21.45 -49.45
N ASP A 172 0.80 -21.63 -49.46
CA ASP A 172 1.41 -22.95 -49.17
C ASP A 172 1.43 -23.36 -47.68
N LEU A 173 0.83 -22.59 -46.77
CA LEU A 173 0.96 -22.80 -45.31
C LEU A 173 -0.30 -23.27 -44.59
N CYS A 174 -1.38 -23.62 -45.30
CA CYS A 174 -2.60 -24.17 -44.69
C CYS A 174 -2.85 -25.66 -44.96
N ASN A 175 -2.09 -26.33 -45.84
CA ASN A 175 -2.34 -27.73 -46.23
C ASN A 175 -1.14 -28.67 -46.02
N ALA A 176 -0.50 -28.63 -44.85
CA ALA A 176 0.42 -29.70 -44.46
C ALA A 176 -0.38 -30.79 -43.74
N SER A 177 -0.59 -31.92 -44.40
CA SER A 177 -1.06 -33.15 -43.77
C SER A 177 0.01 -33.64 -42.77
N ASP A 178 -0.43 -34.30 -41.69
CA ASP A 178 0.38 -34.84 -40.59
C ASP A 178 1.40 -35.91 -41.03
N ASP A 179 2.43 -35.52 -41.77
CA ASP A 179 3.61 -36.35 -42.02
C ASP A 179 4.78 -35.92 -41.12
N ILE A 180 5.46 -36.93 -40.58
CA ILE A 180 6.56 -36.85 -39.63
C ILE A 180 7.65 -35.88 -40.13
N LEU A 181 7.77 -34.71 -39.49
CA LEU A 181 8.76 -33.68 -39.83
C LEU A 181 10.19 -34.23 -39.70
N SER A 182 11.03 -34.02 -40.71
CA SER A 182 12.44 -34.40 -40.64
C SER A 182 13.22 -33.45 -39.72
N LYS A 183 14.33 -33.89 -39.13
CA LYS A 183 15.23 -33.02 -38.33
C LYS A 183 15.69 -31.75 -39.08
N SER A 184 15.76 -31.81 -40.42
CA SER A 184 16.09 -30.67 -41.28
C SER A 184 14.98 -29.62 -41.31
N ASP A 185 13.70 -30.07 -41.28
CA ASP A 185 12.53 -29.18 -41.31
C ASP A 185 12.34 -28.47 -39.97
N GLU A 186 12.61 -29.15 -38.86
CA GLU A 186 12.62 -28.54 -37.52
C GLU A 186 13.66 -27.41 -37.39
N GLU A 187 14.88 -27.64 -37.88
CA GLU A 187 15.91 -26.59 -37.90
C GLU A 187 15.51 -25.42 -38.79
N GLN A 188 14.90 -25.68 -39.95
CA GLN A 188 14.43 -24.63 -40.85
C GLN A 188 13.30 -23.81 -40.21
N MET A 189 12.37 -24.45 -39.52
CA MET A 189 11.28 -23.78 -38.79
C MET A 189 11.81 -22.94 -37.62
N LYS A 190 12.79 -23.44 -36.87
CA LYS A 190 13.49 -22.66 -35.82
C LYS A 190 14.19 -21.42 -36.39
N ARG A 191 14.85 -21.52 -37.54
CA ARG A 191 15.48 -20.37 -38.22
C ARG A 191 14.45 -19.35 -38.70
N LYS A 192 13.31 -19.81 -39.24
CA LYS A 192 12.18 -18.94 -39.63
C LYS A 192 11.60 -18.21 -38.43
N LEU A 193 11.33 -18.92 -37.32
CA LEU A 193 10.83 -18.33 -36.08
C LEU A 193 11.80 -17.26 -35.52
N LYS A 194 13.11 -17.53 -35.52
CA LYS A 194 14.12 -16.55 -35.07
C LYS A 194 14.11 -15.29 -35.94
N THR A 195 13.94 -15.43 -37.24
CA THR A 195 13.89 -14.30 -38.19
C THR A 195 12.60 -13.49 -38.01
N LEU A 196 11.46 -14.17 -37.81
CA LEU A 196 10.19 -13.55 -37.46
C LEU A 196 10.31 -12.77 -36.14
N SER A 197 10.88 -13.39 -35.10
CA SER A 197 11.11 -12.77 -33.79
C SER A 197 11.87 -11.46 -33.91
N LYS A 198 12.98 -11.45 -34.66
CA LYS A 198 13.80 -10.25 -34.83
C LYS A 198 13.05 -9.12 -35.54
N ARG A 199 12.27 -9.43 -36.58
CA ARG A 199 11.44 -8.43 -37.29
C ARG A 199 10.32 -7.91 -36.41
N GLN A 200 9.68 -8.81 -35.66
CA GLN A 200 8.63 -8.47 -34.71
C GLN A 200 9.14 -7.59 -33.57
N GLU A 201 10.29 -7.89 -32.97
CA GLU A 201 10.87 -7.06 -31.90
C GLU A 201 11.08 -5.62 -32.37
N GLN A 202 11.54 -5.42 -33.61
CA GLN A 202 11.68 -4.08 -34.17
C GLN A 202 10.32 -3.38 -34.35
N LEU A 203 9.31 -4.08 -34.86
CA LEU A 203 7.95 -3.55 -34.96
C LEU A 203 7.40 -3.16 -33.59
N LEU A 204 7.46 -4.07 -32.62
CA LEU A 204 6.96 -3.87 -31.25
C LEU A 204 7.65 -2.70 -30.57
N ARG A 205 8.98 -2.59 -30.70
CA ARG A 205 9.74 -1.48 -30.13
C ARG A 205 9.22 -0.14 -30.63
N VAL A 206 9.12 0.02 -31.95
CA VAL A 206 8.63 1.26 -32.56
C VAL A 206 7.16 1.53 -32.21
N ALA A 207 6.34 0.49 -32.25
CA ALA A 207 4.92 0.55 -31.92
C ALA A 207 4.67 0.99 -30.47
N PHE A 208 5.33 0.37 -29.50
CA PHE A 208 5.19 0.72 -28.09
C PHE A 208 5.78 2.09 -27.77
N TYR A 209 6.90 2.50 -28.39
CA TYR A 209 7.42 3.86 -28.21
C TYR A 209 6.42 4.91 -28.71
N MET A 210 5.84 4.69 -29.89
CA MET A 210 4.81 5.59 -30.42
C MET A 210 3.61 5.70 -29.47
N LEU A 211 3.13 4.56 -28.96
CA LEU A 211 2.01 4.51 -28.02
C LEU A 211 2.37 5.19 -26.68
N LEU A 212 3.57 4.97 -26.16
CA LEU A 212 4.06 5.60 -24.94
C LEU A 212 4.09 7.13 -25.07
N ASN A 213 4.61 7.65 -26.18
CA ASN A 213 4.70 9.08 -26.43
C ASN A 213 3.31 9.75 -26.45
N ILE A 214 2.32 9.14 -27.10
CA ILE A 214 0.96 9.71 -27.16
C ILE A 214 0.13 9.46 -25.90
N ALA A 215 0.58 8.57 -24.99
CA ALA A 215 -0.10 8.27 -23.74
C ALA A 215 0.03 9.40 -22.69
N ASP A 216 0.78 10.47 -22.98
CA ASP A 216 0.73 11.69 -22.16
C ASP A 216 -0.66 12.35 -22.17
N ASN A 217 -1.47 12.06 -23.20
CA ASN A 217 -2.87 12.46 -23.24
C ASN A 217 -3.78 11.44 -22.54
N ILE A 218 -4.38 11.83 -21.42
CA ILE A 218 -5.28 11.00 -20.61
C ILE A 218 -6.41 10.37 -21.45
N LYS A 219 -6.99 11.10 -22.43
CA LYS A 219 -8.06 10.56 -23.30
C LYS A 219 -7.55 9.47 -24.24
N VAL A 220 -6.28 9.54 -24.64
CA VAL A 220 -5.65 8.50 -25.44
C VAL A 220 -5.37 7.28 -24.56
N GLU A 221 -4.84 7.49 -23.36
CA GLU A 221 -4.62 6.42 -22.38
C GLU A 221 -5.92 5.67 -22.04
N GLU A 222 -7.03 6.36 -21.82
CA GLU A 222 -8.34 5.73 -21.58
C GLU A 222 -8.79 4.85 -22.77
N LYS A 223 -8.54 5.29 -24.01
CA LYS A 223 -8.82 4.49 -25.21
C LYS A 223 -7.88 3.28 -25.33
N MET A 224 -6.62 3.41 -24.90
CA MET A 224 -5.68 2.30 -24.85
C MET A 224 -6.09 1.26 -23.80
N HIS A 225 -6.54 1.71 -22.62
CA HIS A 225 -7.07 0.85 -21.57
C HIS A 225 -8.24 -0.01 -22.09
N LYS A 226 -9.21 0.61 -22.79
CA LYS A 226 -10.35 -0.09 -23.40
C LYS A 226 -9.96 -1.17 -24.41
N LYS A 227 -8.74 -1.13 -24.94
CA LYS A 227 -8.18 -2.12 -25.88
C LYS A 227 -7.10 -3.00 -25.23
N ASP A 228 -7.07 -3.08 -23.90
CA ASP A 228 -6.19 -3.95 -23.12
C ASP A 228 -4.70 -3.72 -23.38
N ILE A 229 -4.25 -2.46 -23.44
CA ILE A 229 -2.82 -2.13 -23.60
C ILE A 229 -1.93 -2.82 -22.56
N VAL A 230 -2.41 -2.97 -21.32
CA VAL A 230 -1.70 -3.69 -20.26
C VAL A 230 -1.51 -5.17 -20.63
N GLY A 231 -2.53 -5.82 -21.18
CA GLY A 231 -2.42 -7.19 -21.69
C GLY A 231 -1.40 -7.32 -22.82
N LEU A 232 -1.40 -6.38 -23.77
CA LEU A 232 -0.44 -6.37 -24.88
C LEU A 232 1.01 -6.20 -24.38
N LEU A 233 1.23 -5.31 -23.42
CA LEU A 233 2.54 -5.08 -22.81
C LEU A 233 3.02 -6.32 -22.04
N ILE A 234 2.19 -6.89 -21.16
CA ILE A 234 2.54 -8.09 -20.39
C ILE A 234 2.80 -9.29 -21.31
N GLY A 235 1.98 -9.49 -22.35
CA GLY A 235 2.22 -10.53 -23.36
C GLY A 235 3.54 -10.31 -24.10
N ALA A 236 3.97 -9.06 -24.27
CA ALA A 236 5.24 -8.75 -24.90
C ALA A 236 6.47 -8.98 -24.01
N MET A 237 6.31 -9.02 -22.68
CA MET A 237 7.40 -9.24 -21.71
C MET A 237 8.01 -10.65 -21.78
N GLU A 238 7.30 -11.65 -22.33
CA GLU A 238 7.79 -13.03 -22.44
C GLU A 238 9.02 -13.17 -23.36
N ARG A 239 9.37 -12.10 -24.08
CA ARG A 239 10.55 -12.01 -24.94
C ARG A 239 11.77 -11.55 -24.16
N HIS A 240 12.35 -12.45 -23.38
CA HIS A 240 13.48 -12.15 -22.50
C HIS A 240 14.81 -11.80 -23.20
N SER A 241 14.89 -11.92 -24.53
CA SER A 241 16.15 -11.75 -25.29
C SER A 241 16.50 -10.30 -25.63
N ASN A 242 15.55 -9.37 -25.58
CA ASN A 242 15.75 -7.99 -26.01
C ASN A 242 15.57 -7.01 -24.83
N ILE A 243 16.70 -6.62 -24.23
CA ILE A 243 16.73 -5.78 -23.02
C ILE A 243 16.12 -4.40 -23.30
N ASP A 244 16.42 -3.78 -24.43
CA ASP A 244 15.89 -2.45 -24.78
C ASP A 244 14.36 -2.46 -24.90
N LEU A 245 13.81 -3.53 -25.46
CA LEU A 245 12.36 -3.72 -25.55
C LEU A 245 11.74 -3.94 -24.17
N LEU A 246 12.39 -4.72 -23.28
CA LEU A 246 11.92 -4.90 -21.91
C LEU A 246 11.94 -3.58 -21.13
N ILE A 247 13.01 -2.79 -21.24
CA ILE A 247 13.10 -1.47 -20.60
C ILE A 247 11.93 -0.59 -21.06
N LEU A 248 11.63 -0.55 -22.35
CA LEU A 248 10.49 0.18 -22.90
C LEU A 248 9.16 -0.31 -22.35
N ILE A 249 8.93 -1.62 -22.36
CA ILE A 249 7.68 -2.22 -21.89
C ILE A 249 7.45 -1.91 -20.41
N VAL A 250 8.47 -2.12 -19.57
CA VAL A 250 8.37 -1.87 -18.12
C VAL A 250 8.24 -0.37 -17.85
N SER A 251 8.90 0.51 -18.61
CA SER A 251 8.73 1.97 -18.50
C SER A 251 7.31 2.39 -18.84
N PHE A 252 6.70 1.77 -19.86
CA PHE A 252 5.32 2.05 -20.22
C PHE A 252 4.36 1.55 -19.14
N LEU A 253 4.54 0.32 -18.64
CA LEU A 253 3.77 -0.18 -17.51
C LEU A 253 3.94 0.71 -16.27
N GLN A 254 5.14 1.22 -16.00
CA GLN A 254 5.39 2.17 -14.92
C GLN A 254 4.51 3.41 -15.07
N LYS A 255 4.47 4.03 -16.26
CA LYS A 255 3.59 5.18 -16.53
C LYS A 255 2.12 4.83 -16.27
N LEU A 256 1.65 3.72 -16.84
CA LEU A 256 0.25 3.29 -16.73
C LEU A 256 -0.15 2.93 -15.28
N SER A 257 0.80 2.49 -14.44
CA SER A 257 0.52 2.01 -13.08
C SER A 257 0.00 3.09 -12.11
N ILE A 258 0.11 4.37 -12.49
CA ILE A 258 -0.42 5.50 -11.72
C ILE A 258 -1.95 5.49 -11.73
N PHE A 259 -2.58 5.02 -12.81
CA PHE A 259 -4.03 4.93 -12.92
C PHE A 259 -4.56 3.64 -12.31
N LEU A 260 -5.62 3.75 -11.50
CA LEU A 260 -6.19 2.66 -10.73
C LEU A 260 -6.64 1.49 -11.62
N GLU A 261 -7.29 1.77 -12.75
CA GLU A 261 -7.81 0.78 -13.69
C GLU A 261 -6.66 -0.03 -14.33
N ASN A 262 -5.59 0.65 -14.73
CA ASN A 262 -4.41 0.03 -15.31
C ASN A 262 -3.63 -0.79 -14.26
N LYS A 263 -3.45 -0.25 -13.05
CA LYS A 263 -2.86 -0.99 -11.91
C LYS A 263 -3.67 -2.26 -11.59
N ASN A 264 -4.99 -2.16 -11.55
CA ASN A 264 -5.86 -3.32 -11.31
C ASN A 264 -5.78 -4.34 -12.45
N ALA A 265 -5.70 -3.89 -13.70
CA ALA A 265 -5.47 -4.78 -14.84
C ALA A 265 -4.11 -5.51 -14.74
N MET A 266 -3.04 -4.81 -14.35
CA MET A 266 -1.73 -5.42 -14.10
C MET A 266 -1.79 -6.46 -12.98
N ALA A 267 -2.47 -6.15 -11.88
CA ALA A 267 -2.67 -7.07 -10.76
C ALA A 267 -3.40 -8.34 -11.21
N SER A 268 -4.49 -8.21 -11.99
CA SER A 268 -5.27 -9.34 -12.51
C SER A 268 -4.47 -10.27 -13.43
N LYS A 269 -3.43 -9.74 -14.09
CA LYS A 269 -2.57 -10.47 -15.03
C LYS A 269 -1.26 -10.97 -14.40
N GLY A 270 -1.12 -10.92 -13.08
CA GLY A 270 0.05 -11.47 -12.37
C GLY A 270 1.35 -10.72 -12.68
N ILE A 271 1.31 -9.38 -12.65
CA ILE A 271 2.47 -8.54 -12.99
C ILE A 271 3.70 -8.82 -12.11
N ILE A 272 3.51 -9.13 -10.83
CA ILE A 272 4.63 -9.35 -9.90
C ILE A 272 5.46 -10.57 -10.32
N GLU A 273 4.79 -11.64 -10.74
CA GLU A 273 5.43 -12.86 -11.26
C GLU A 273 6.23 -12.59 -12.53
N LYS A 274 5.77 -11.66 -13.36
CA LYS A 274 6.46 -11.27 -14.61
C LYS A 274 7.66 -10.35 -14.35
N LEU A 275 7.63 -9.53 -13.30
CA LEU A 275 8.72 -8.61 -12.94
C LEU A 275 9.83 -9.29 -12.11
N ALA A 276 9.49 -10.28 -11.28
CA ALA A 276 10.44 -10.95 -10.39
C ALA A 276 11.73 -11.46 -11.06
N PRO A 277 11.69 -12.08 -12.26
CA PRO A 277 12.91 -12.53 -12.96
C PRO A 277 13.74 -11.38 -13.53
N LEU A 278 13.14 -10.22 -13.79
CA LEU A 278 13.85 -9.07 -14.37
C LEU A 278 14.83 -8.43 -13.38
N LEU A 279 14.62 -8.64 -12.08
CA LEU A 279 15.52 -8.20 -11.02
C LEU A 279 16.87 -8.94 -11.05
N ASP A 280 16.96 -10.12 -11.69
CA ASP A 280 18.21 -10.88 -11.83
C ASP A 280 19.00 -10.50 -13.09
N SER A 281 18.56 -9.48 -13.82
CA SER A 281 19.22 -9.02 -15.04
C SER A 281 20.59 -8.38 -14.74
N PRO A 282 21.62 -8.63 -15.57
CA PRO A 282 22.89 -7.92 -15.47
C PRO A 282 22.79 -6.44 -15.91
N ASN A 283 21.69 -6.05 -16.56
CA ASN A 283 21.49 -4.67 -17.01
C ASN A 283 20.82 -3.83 -15.91
N ALA A 284 21.58 -2.89 -15.36
CA ALA A 284 21.14 -2.01 -14.28
C ALA A 284 19.95 -1.11 -14.65
N ASP A 285 19.82 -0.67 -15.91
CA ASP A 285 18.70 0.18 -16.34
C ASP A 285 17.38 -0.59 -16.31
N LEU A 286 17.40 -1.87 -16.73
CA LEU A 286 16.25 -2.76 -16.63
C LEU A 286 15.86 -3.01 -15.18
N VAL A 287 16.83 -3.28 -14.30
CA VAL A 287 16.57 -3.44 -12.85
C VAL A 287 15.97 -2.16 -12.28
N ASN A 288 16.52 -0.99 -12.62
CA ASN A 288 16.06 0.31 -12.15
C ASN A 288 14.59 0.58 -12.53
N VAL A 289 14.23 0.43 -13.80
CA VAL A 289 12.85 0.63 -14.28
C VAL A 289 11.91 -0.41 -13.68
N THR A 290 12.37 -1.65 -13.48
CA THR A 290 11.61 -2.70 -12.78
C THR A 290 11.33 -2.32 -11.33
N LEU A 291 12.33 -1.82 -10.59
CA LEU A 291 12.16 -1.33 -9.23
C LEU A 291 11.21 -0.11 -9.16
N LYS A 292 11.27 0.81 -10.14
CA LYS A 292 10.32 1.94 -10.20
C LYS A 292 8.88 1.46 -10.36
N LEU A 293 8.63 0.50 -11.24
CA LEU A 293 7.29 -0.08 -11.38
C LEU A 293 6.88 -0.82 -10.10
N LEU A 294 7.75 -1.66 -9.52
CA LEU A 294 7.46 -2.33 -8.25
C LEU A 294 7.15 -1.33 -7.14
N PHE A 295 7.87 -0.22 -7.05
CA PHE A 295 7.57 0.86 -6.12
C PHE A 295 6.17 1.45 -6.33
N ASN A 296 5.75 1.75 -7.56
CA ASN A 296 4.37 2.20 -7.80
C ASN A 296 3.33 1.15 -7.36
N LEU A 297 3.65 -0.13 -7.53
CA LEU A 297 2.76 -1.23 -7.13
C LEU A 297 2.73 -1.49 -5.62
N THR A 298 3.73 -1.05 -4.84
CA THR A 298 3.72 -1.24 -3.38
C THR A 298 2.72 -0.37 -2.65
N PHE A 299 2.12 0.65 -3.28
CA PHE A 299 1.00 1.38 -2.68
C PHE A 299 -0.24 0.48 -2.47
N ASP A 300 -0.37 -0.62 -3.22
CA ASP A 300 -1.45 -1.59 -3.06
C ASP A 300 -1.08 -2.72 -2.08
N THR A 301 -1.86 -2.86 -1.01
CA THR A 301 -1.64 -3.88 0.04
C THR A 301 -1.66 -5.31 -0.51
N LYS A 302 -2.49 -5.64 -1.50
CA LYS A 302 -2.56 -6.99 -2.09
C LYS A 302 -1.29 -7.29 -2.89
N LEU A 303 -0.77 -6.30 -3.61
CA LEU A 303 0.47 -6.44 -4.37
C LEU A 303 1.71 -6.53 -3.46
N ARG A 304 1.77 -5.75 -2.36
CA ARG A 304 2.82 -5.95 -1.33
C ARG A 304 2.84 -7.38 -0.80
N ASN A 305 1.68 -7.90 -0.41
CA ASN A 305 1.53 -9.28 0.05
C ASN A 305 2.01 -10.29 -1.02
N LYS A 306 1.73 -10.03 -2.29
CA LYS A 306 2.18 -10.89 -3.39
C LYS A 306 3.70 -10.85 -3.57
N MET A 307 4.33 -9.68 -3.47
CA MET A 307 5.80 -9.55 -3.53
C MET A 307 6.49 -10.34 -2.43
N VAL A 308 5.95 -10.29 -1.20
CA VAL A 308 6.47 -11.07 -0.06
C VAL A 308 6.31 -12.57 -0.31
N LYS A 309 5.14 -13.02 -0.79
CA LYS A 309 4.89 -14.43 -1.17
C LYS A 309 5.83 -14.93 -2.27
N MET A 310 6.25 -14.05 -3.17
CA MET A 310 7.23 -14.34 -4.24
C MET A 310 8.68 -14.30 -3.76
N ASN A 311 8.92 -14.14 -2.45
CA ASN A 311 10.24 -14.06 -1.83
C ASN A 311 11.13 -12.95 -2.42
N LEU A 312 10.53 -11.77 -2.71
CA LEU A 312 11.28 -10.63 -3.23
C LEU A 312 11.97 -9.80 -2.15
N LEU A 313 11.56 -9.94 -0.88
CA LEU A 313 12.13 -9.18 0.23
C LEU A 313 13.66 -9.31 0.34
N PRO A 314 14.27 -10.52 0.30
CA PRO A 314 15.74 -10.64 0.33
C PRO A 314 16.44 -9.91 -0.82
N LYS A 315 15.84 -9.88 -2.02
CA LYS A 315 16.40 -9.16 -3.17
C LYS A 315 16.38 -7.65 -2.93
N PHE A 316 15.27 -7.11 -2.40
CA PHE A 316 15.19 -5.69 -2.07
C PHE A 316 16.21 -5.30 -0.99
N ILE A 317 16.43 -6.15 0.01
CA ILE A 317 17.47 -5.96 1.01
C ILE A 317 18.86 -5.94 0.35
N GLN A 318 19.15 -6.86 -0.58
CA GLN A 318 20.43 -6.88 -1.30
C GLN A 318 20.68 -5.59 -2.07
N PHE A 319 19.65 -5.01 -2.70
CA PHE A 319 19.76 -3.73 -3.41
C PHE A 319 20.04 -2.52 -2.50
N THR A 320 19.96 -2.65 -1.17
CA THR A 320 20.37 -1.57 -0.25
C THR A 320 21.89 -1.37 -0.23
N SER A 321 22.67 -2.36 -0.65
CA SER A 321 24.13 -2.25 -0.79
C SER A 321 24.57 -1.80 -2.19
N ASP A 322 23.63 -1.48 -3.10
CA ASP A 322 23.92 -1.01 -4.46
C ASP A 322 23.60 0.49 -4.59
N ASP A 323 24.63 1.31 -4.78
CA ASP A 323 24.51 2.77 -4.90
C ASP A 323 23.52 3.22 -5.99
N LYS A 324 23.31 2.41 -7.04
CA LYS A 324 22.38 2.75 -8.13
C LYS A 324 20.92 2.53 -7.75
N HIS A 325 20.66 1.59 -6.84
CA HIS A 325 19.31 1.08 -6.57
C HIS A 325 18.86 1.32 -5.13
N ILE A 326 19.76 1.73 -4.23
CA ILE A 326 19.51 1.95 -2.80
C ILE A 326 18.27 2.80 -2.55
N ASN A 327 18.09 3.91 -3.28
CA ASN A 327 16.97 4.82 -3.06
C ASN A 327 15.61 4.16 -3.30
N LEU A 328 15.46 3.38 -4.37
CA LEU A 328 14.22 2.68 -4.67
C LEU A 328 14.03 1.47 -3.75
N ALA A 329 15.12 0.77 -3.44
CA ALA A 329 15.11 -0.34 -2.51
C ALA A 329 14.60 0.10 -1.13
N MET A 330 15.14 1.19 -0.57
CA MET A 330 14.72 1.74 0.72
C MET A 330 13.23 2.13 0.71
N LYS A 331 12.76 2.79 -0.35
CA LYS A 331 11.34 3.16 -0.49
C LYS A 331 10.41 1.94 -0.53
N ILE A 332 10.79 0.90 -1.27
CA ILE A 332 10.05 -0.37 -1.31
C ILE A 332 10.05 -1.03 0.07
N LEU A 333 11.21 -1.14 0.72
CA LEU A 333 11.34 -1.73 2.05
C LEU A 333 10.51 -0.98 3.10
N TYR A 334 10.44 0.35 3.02
CA TYR A 334 9.57 1.18 3.86
C TYR A 334 8.09 0.83 3.69
N HIS A 335 7.60 0.70 2.45
CA HIS A 335 6.21 0.26 2.22
C HIS A 335 5.95 -1.17 2.71
N LEU A 336 6.94 -2.07 2.56
CA LEU A 336 6.83 -3.44 3.03
C LEU A 336 6.86 -3.54 4.58
N SER A 337 7.58 -2.65 5.27
CA SER A 337 7.67 -2.64 6.74
C SER A 337 6.38 -2.19 7.42
N MET A 338 5.40 -1.65 6.69
CA MET A 338 4.07 -1.33 7.23
C MET A 338 3.33 -2.57 7.75
N ASP A 339 3.61 -3.77 7.22
CA ASP A 339 2.99 -5.03 7.67
C ASP A 339 3.83 -5.69 8.78
N ASP A 340 3.23 -5.93 9.96
CA ASP A 340 3.91 -6.51 11.12
C ASP A 340 4.53 -7.88 10.85
N ARG A 341 3.90 -8.70 10.00
CA ARG A 341 4.45 -10.01 9.63
C ARG A 341 5.75 -9.84 8.87
N VAL A 342 5.84 -8.81 8.03
CA VAL A 342 7.05 -8.50 7.26
C VAL A 342 8.13 -7.92 8.17
N LYS A 343 7.77 -7.07 9.15
CA LYS A 343 8.73 -6.56 10.16
C LYS A 343 9.48 -7.72 10.84
N GLN A 344 8.78 -8.81 11.19
CA GLN A 344 9.40 -10.01 11.75
C GLN A 344 10.40 -10.66 10.78
N MET A 345 10.11 -10.69 9.48
CA MET A 345 11.01 -11.26 8.46
C MET A 345 12.33 -10.49 8.36
N PHE A 346 12.34 -9.16 8.55
CA PHE A 346 13.58 -8.37 8.59
C PHE A 346 14.55 -8.82 9.69
N THR A 347 14.02 -9.28 10.82
CA THR A 347 14.82 -9.69 12.00
C THR A 347 15.47 -11.06 11.87
N GLN A 348 15.12 -11.81 10.82
CA GLN A 348 15.65 -13.16 10.55
C GLN A 348 17.07 -13.13 9.99
N SER A 349 17.54 -11.96 9.54
CA SER A 349 18.90 -11.73 9.06
C SER A 349 19.52 -10.52 9.76
N ASP A 350 20.77 -10.17 9.41
CA ASP A 350 21.45 -8.97 9.91
C ASP A 350 20.98 -7.68 9.22
N CYS A 351 19.87 -7.71 8.47
CA CYS A 351 19.34 -6.55 7.76
C CYS A 351 19.07 -5.35 8.69
N VAL A 352 18.45 -5.58 9.85
CA VAL A 352 18.17 -4.49 10.80
C VAL A 352 19.45 -3.84 11.30
N LYS A 353 20.48 -4.64 11.60
CA LYS A 353 21.79 -4.13 12.02
C LYS A 353 22.43 -3.31 10.90
N LEU A 354 22.44 -3.85 9.67
CA LEU A 354 22.95 -3.16 8.48
C LEU A 354 22.28 -1.80 8.25
N LEU A 355 20.94 -1.74 8.31
CA LEU A 355 20.19 -0.50 8.13
C LEU A 355 20.50 0.52 9.24
N THR A 356 20.68 0.04 10.47
CA THR A 356 21.09 0.90 11.60
C THR A 356 22.50 1.44 11.38
N ASP A 357 23.45 0.58 11.01
CA ASP A 357 24.83 0.98 10.76
C ASP A 357 24.91 1.98 9.59
N MET A 358 24.11 1.79 8.52
CA MET A 358 23.96 2.77 7.43
C MET A 358 23.44 4.12 7.93
N LEU A 359 22.46 4.14 8.84
CA LEU A 359 21.93 5.38 9.42
C LEU A 359 23.00 6.11 10.23
N LEU A 360 23.81 5.37 10.99
CA LEU A 360 24.93 5.93 11.77
C LEU A 360 26.04 6.48 10.84
N LEU A 361 26.34 5.81 9.74
CA LEU A 361 27.39 6.24 8.80
C LEU A 361 27.00 7.44 7.91
N ASN A 362 25.74 7.55 7.51
CA ASN A 362 25.30 8.49 6.46
C ASN A 362 24.74 9.84 6.96
N ALA A 363 24.63 10.07 8.27
CA ALA A 363 23.96 11.26 8.83
C ALA A 363 24.77 12.58 8.77
N ASN A 364 25.97 12.57 8.18
CA ASN A 364 26.74 13.80 7.91
C ASN A 364 26.43 14.40 6.53
N GLY A 365 25.63 13.72 5.70
CA GLY A 365 25.11 14.33 4.48
C GLY A 365 24.11 15.40 4.87
N GLU A 366 24.45 16.67 4.61
CA GLU A 366 23.57 17.82 4.77
C GLU A 366 22.15 17.44 4.34
N ALA A 367 21.16 17.75 5.19
CA ALA A 367 19.75 17.72 4.81
C ALA A 367 19.63 18.53 3.51
N GLY A 368 19.56 17.80 2.39
CA GLY A 368 19.69 18.37 1.06
C GLY A 368 18.59 19.40 0.87
N ALA A 369 19.00 20.64 0.61
CA ALA A 369 18.12 21.68 0.12
C ALA A 369 17.25 21.14 -1.04
N ALA A 370 15.97 21.53 -1.02
CA ALA A 370 14.94 21.32 -2.04
C ALA A 370 14.18 19.96 -2.03
N GLY A 371 13.14 19.88 -1.19
CA GLY A 371 11.81 19.41 -1.61
C GLY A 371 11.57 17.91 -1.82
N ALA A 372 12.55 17.03 -1.62
CA ALA A 372 12.35 15.57 -1.64
C ALA A 372 13.05 14.92 -0.47
N ALA A 373 12.34 14.04 0.27
CA ALA A 373 12.92 13.26 1.36
C ALA A 373 14.19 12.53 0.89
N GLY A 374 15.30 12.80 1.56
CA GLY A 374 16.59 12.19 1.25
C GLY A 374 16.55 10.69 1.54
N THR A 375 17.50 9.94 0.98
CA THR A 375 17.68 8.50 1.26
C THR A 375 17.75 8.21 2.76
N THR A 376 18.39 9.11 3.51
CA THR A 376 18.52 9.03 4.97
C THR A 376 17.17 9.18 5.68
N ASP A 377 16.26 10.02 5.17
CA ASP A 377 14.93 10.22 5.77
C ASP A 377 14.06 8.98 5.59
N VAL A 378 14.10 8.38 4.40
CA VAL A 378 13.40 7.11 4.11
C VAL A 378 13.99 5.97 4.95
N LEU A 379 15.32 5.92 5.09
CA LEU A 379 15.99 4.94 5.94
C LEU A 379 15.60 5.11 7.41
N LEU A 380 15.57 6.34 7.92
CA LEU A 380 15.16 6.62 9.29
C LEU A 380 13.69 6.24 9.52
N ALA A 381 12.79 6.58 8.60
CA ALA A 381 11.38 6.18 8.65
C ALA A 381 11.22 4.64 8.60
N LEU A 382 12.00 3.96 7.76
CA LEU A 382 12.05 2.49 7.74
C LEU A 382 12.50 1.94 9.10
N CYS A 383 13.55 2.49 9.69
CA CYS A 383 14.02 2.07 11.01
C CYS A 383 12.96 2.30 12.11
N VAL A 384 12.26 3.43 12.09
CA VAL A 384 11.15 3.70 13.03
C VAL A 384 10.05 2.65 12.88
N ASN A 385 9.64 2.31 11.66
CA ASN A 385 8.64 1.26 11.43
C ASN A 385 9.12 -0.10 11.94
N LEU A 386 10.38 -0.46 11.67
CA LEU A 386 10.94 -1.75 12.09
C LEU A 386 11.09 -1.82 13.61
N ALA A 387 11.37 -0.71 14.29
CA ALA A 387 11.55 -0.63 15.74
C ALA A 387 10.29 -1.01 16.54
N TRP A 388 9.10 -1.04 15.93
CA TRP A 388 7.89 -1.59 16.56
C TRP A 388 7.95 -3.11 16.78
N SER A 389 8.90 -3.81 16.17
CA SER A 389 9.20 -5.21 16.48
C SER A 389 10.24 -5.31 17.60
N GLU A 390 9.93 -6.01 18.69
CA GLU A 390 10.83 -6.15 19.86
C GLU A 390 12.22 -6.67 19.45
N ARG A 391 12.28 -7.70 18.60
CA ARG A 391 13.54 -8.29 18.13
C ARG A 391 14.34 -7.31 17.26
N ALA A 392 13.67 -6.48 16.46
CA ALA A 392 14.34 -5.43 15.69
C ALA A 392 14.90 -4.37 16.64
N ALA A 393 14.12 -3.95 17.63
CA ALA A 393 14.55 -2.96 18.62
C ALA A 393 15.79 -3.42 19.40
N GLN A 394 15.83 -4.70 19.82
CA GLN A 394 17.02 -5.29 20.44
C GLN A 394 18.25 -5.25 19.51
N GLN A 395 18.09 -5.56 18.22
CA GLN A 395 19.18 -5.49 17.24
C GLN A 395 19.67 -4.06 17.00
N MET A 396 18.75 -3.09 16.93
CA MET A 396 19.04 -1.67 16.73
C MET A 396 19.70 -1.02 17.94
N ALA A 397 19.32 -1.41 19.16
CA ALA A 397 19.85 -0.83 20.40
C ALA A 397 21.13 -1.53 20.90
N GLY A 398 21.30 -2.81 20.57
CA GLY A 398 22.43 -3.62 21.02
C GLY A 398 23.80 -3.16 20.50
N GLU A 399 24.86 -3.78 21.02
CA GLU A 399 26.26 -3.57 20.59
C GLU A 399 26.73 -2.10 20.62
N GLY A 400 26.13 -1.27 21.48
CA GLY A 400 26.50 0.14 21.65
C GLY A 400 25.83 1.12 20.67
N ARG A 401 25.01 0.62 19.73
CA ARG A 401 24.30 1.46 18.74
C ARG A 401 23.34 2.46 19.39
N LEU A 402 22.66 2.10 20.49
CA LEU A 402 21.80 3.04 21.22
C LEU A 402 22.54 4.29 21.67
N ARG A 403 23.75 4.12 22.23
CA ARG A 403 24.61 5.25 22.66
C ARG A 403 24.92 6.18 21.49
N GLU A 404 25.22 5.61 20.33
CA GLU A 404 25.50 6.40 19.13
C GLU A 404 24.27 7.11 18.55
N LEU A 405 23.11 6.45 18.56
CA LEU A 405 21.83 7.04 18.15
C LEU A 405 21.50 8.25 19.03
N LEU A 406 21.58 8.07 20.36
CA LEU A 406 21.38 9.14 21.34
C LEU A 406 22.40 10.27 21.17
N ALA A 407 23.70 9.96 21.09
CA ALA A 407 24.73 10.97 20.91
C ALA A 407 24.48 11.85 19.67
N ARG A 408 24.04 11.24 18.55
CA ARG A 408 23.66 11.97 17.34
C ARG A 408 22.37 12.77 17.52
N ALA A 409 21.33 12.18 18.12
CA ALA A 409 20.04 12.82 18.34
C ALA A 409 20.21 14.10 19.17
N PHE A 410 21.00 14.04 20.24
CA PHE A 410 21.29 15.19 21.11
C PHE A 410 22.20 16.22 20.44
N ARG A 411 23.26 15.77 19.73
CA ARG A 411 24.19 16.68 19.05
C ARG A 411 23.49 17.59 18.04
N HIS A 412 22.51 17.04 17.32
CA HIS A 412 21.80 17.76 16.25
C HIS A 412 20.38 18.19 16.64
N ARG A 413 19.92 17.85 17.86
CA ARG A 413 18.52 18.01 18.29
C ARG A 413 17.53 17.46 17.27
N ASN A 414 17.83 16.28 16.71
CA ASN A 414 17.06 15.67 15.63
C ASN A 414 15.85 14.91 16.19
N ALA A 415 14.65 15.49 16.04
CA ALA A 415 13.41 14.93 16.55
C ALA A 415 13.06 13.56 15.94
N VAL A 416 13.30 13.33 14.64
CA VAL A 416 12.97 12.04 14.01
C VAL A 416 13.90 10.92 14.49
N LEU A 417 15.18 11.24 14.74
CA LEU A 417 16.11 10.28 15.33
C LEU A 417 15.74 9.99 16.79
N MET A 418 15.28 11.00 17.54
CA MET A 418 14.77 10.81 18.89
C MET A 418 13.46 10.01 18.90
N LYS A 419 12.61 10.14 17.88
CA LYS A 419 11.42 9.30 17.67
C LYS A 419 11.79 7.82 17.49
N LEU A 420 12.87 7.52 16.74
CA LEU A 420 13.40 6.16 16.67
C LEU A 420 13.80 5.66 18.07
N VAL A 421 14.58 6.46 18.80
CA VAL A 421 15.00 6.13 20.17
C VAL A 421 13.82 5.90 21.10
N ARG A 422 12.78 6.74 21.04
CA ARG A 422 11.52 6.57 21.78
C ARG A 422 10.84 5.25 21.44
N THR A 423 10.79 4.90 20.16
CA THR A 423 10.18 3.65 19.71
C THR A 423 10.95 2.44 20.26
N LEU A 424 12.29 2.53 20.31
CA LEU A 424 13.12 1.50 20.93
C LEU A 424 12.85 1.36 22.43
N SER A 425 12.61 2.46 23.15
CA SER A 425 12.41 2.45 24.60
C SER A 425 11.07 1.84 25.03
N HIS A 426 10.12 1.68 24.10
CA HIS A 426 8.84 1.00 24.37
C HIS A 426 9.02 -0.48 24.74
N HIS A 427 10.10 -1.10 24.28
CA HIS A 427 10.36 -2.53 24.50
C HIS A 427 11.11 -2.78 25.81
N ALA A 428 10.50 -3.54 26.71
CA ALA A 428 11.07 -3.86 28.02
C ALA A 428 12.52 -4.41 27.99
N PRO A 429 12.91 -5.29 27.04
CA PRO A 429 14.29 -5.78 26.97
C PRO A 429 15.34 -4.70 26.65
N VAL A 430 14.94 -3.58 26.06
CA VAL A 430 15.84 -2.46 25.71
C VAL A 430 15.97 -1.47 26.87
N GLY A 431 14.96 -1.39 27.74
CA GLY A 431 14.89 -0.47 28.89
C GLY A 431 16.18 -0.34 29.71
N PRO A 432 16.85 -1.44 30.12
CA PRO A 432 18.09 -1.37 30.90
C PRO A 432 19.24 -0.62 30.22
N LEU A 433 19.26 -0.54 28.88
CA LEU A 433 20.28 0.19 28.13
C LEU A 433 20.13 1.72 28.25
N PHE A 434 18.97 2.20 28.68
CA PHE A 434 18.68 3.64 28.83
C PHE A 434 19.15 4.23 30.16
N VAL A 435 19.49 3.41 31.16
CA VAL A 435 19.75 3.85 32.54
C VAL A 435 20.81 4.95 32.63
N GLU A 436 21.88 4.85 31.85
CA GLU A 436 22.97 5.85 31.84
C GLU A 436 22.58 7.18 31.20
N PHE A 437 21.50 7.22 30.42
CA PHE A 437 21.05 8.39 29.63
C PHE A 437 19.84 9.11 30.22
N VAL A 438 19.23 8.58 31.29
CA VAL A 438 18.04 9.16 31.94
C VAL A 438 18.28 10.63 32.31
N GLY A 439 19.47 10.95 32.82
CA GLY A 439 19.82 12.31 33.21
C GLY A 439 19.92 13.29 32.04
N ASP A 440 20.46 12.85 30.90
CA ASP A 440 20.57 13.69 29.70
C ASP A 440 19.18 13.93 29.09
N ILE A 441 18.33 12.90 29.04
CA ILE A 441 16.96 12.98 28.55
C ILE A 441 16.10 13.88 29.44
N ALA A 442 16.14 13.68 30.77
CA ALA A 442 15.41 14.53 31.71
C ALA A 442 15.87 16.00 31.63
N GLY A 443 17.19 16.23 31.50
CA GLY A 443 17.75 17.56 31.30
C GLY A 443 17.23 18.24 30.02
N ALA A 444 17.13 17.50 28.92
CA ALA A 444 16.59 18.02 27.67
C ALA A 444 15.10 18.37 27.74
N VAL A 445 14.29 17.57 28.44
CA VAL A 445 12.85 17.87 28.65
C VAL A 445 12.66 19.19 29.40
N THR A 446 13.52 19.45 30.39
CA THR A 446 13.41 20.62 31.27
C THR A 446 14.15 21.86 30.75
N SER A 447 14.83 21.74 29.61
CA SER A 447 15.60 22.82 29.02
C SER A 447 14.74 23.64 28.06
N ASP A 448 14.66 24.95 28.27
CA ASP A 448 13.97 25.88 27.37
C ASP A 448 14.74 26.08 26.04
N GLU A 449 15.92 25.48 25.88
CA GLU A 449 16.73 25.65 24.67
C GLU A 449 16.32 24.72 23.53
N ALA A 450 15.70 23.57 23.82
CA ALA A 450 15.45 22.53 22.83
C ALA A 450 14.19 22.83 21.98
N PRO A 451 14.19 22.47 20.67
CA PRO A 451 12.99 22.53 19.85
C PRO A 451 11.88 21.67 20.44
N GLU A 452 10.65 22.15 20.37
CA GLU A 452 9.48 21.47 20.95
C GLU A 452 9.30 20.04 20.40
N GLU A 453 9.44 19.83 19.09
CA GLU A 453 9.38 18.50 18.46
C GLU A 453 10.40 17.52 19.05
N PHE A 454 11.58 18.00 19.46
CA PHE A 454 12.60 17.18 20.12
C PHE A 454 12.24 16.89 21.58
N VAL A 455 11.65 17.87 22.28
CA VAL A 455 11.18 17.75 23.66
C VAL A 455 10.06 16.72 23.77
N ILE A 456 9.10 16.72 22.83
CA ILE A 456 8.02 15.73 22.73
C ILE A 456 8.60 14.31 22.74
N GLU A 457 9.59 14.04 21.88
CA GLU A 457 10.20 12.71 21.79
C GLU A 457 11.06 12.36 23.01
N CYS A 458 11.74 13.35 23.60
CA CYS A 458 12.46 13.16 24.86
C CYS A 458 11.51 12.81 26.02
N MET A 459 10.37 13.49 26.13
CA MET A 459 9.40 13.28 27.19
C MET A 459 8.70 11.93 27.04
N GLY A 460 8.32 11.55 25.82
CA GLY A 460 7.81 10.21 25.55
C GLY A 460 8.84 9.11 25.83
N THR A 461 10.12 9.34 25.49
CA THR A 461 11.21 8.40 25.83
C THR A 461 11.37 8.27 27.33
N LEU A 462 11.36 9.39 28.05
CA LEU A 462 11.47 9.44 29.51
C LEU A 462 10.32 8.69 30.18
N SER A 463 9.10 8.86 29.69
CA SER A 463 7.90 8.17 30.19
C SER A 463 7.99 6.66 30.03
N ASN A 464 8.53 6.17 28.90
CA ASN A 464 8.76 4.74 28.67
C ASN A 464 9.81 4.14 29.63
N ILE A 465 10.88 4.88 29.94
CA ILE A 465 12.01 4.36 30.73
C ILE A 465 11.85 4.56 32.24
N LEU A 466 11.06 5.54 32.68
CA LEU A 466 10.73 5.76 34.10
C LEU A 466 9.65 4.78 34.59
N HIS A 467 9.94 3.48 34.41
CA HIS A 467 9.10 2.38 34.88
C HIS A 467 9.82 1.63 36.02
N LEU A 468 9.05 1.08 36.97
CA LEU A 468 9.57 0.46 38.22
C LEU A 468 10.64 -0.64 38.02
N ASN A 469 10.72 -1.22 36.82
CA ASN A 469 11.57 -2.39 36.54
C ASN A 469 12.99 -2.05 36.07
N ASN A 470 13.33 -0.76 35.89
CA ASN A 470 14.61 -0.34 35.30
C ASN A 470 15.72 -0.04 36.31
N ASN A 471 15.55 -0.37 37.61
CA ASN A 471 16.50 -0.05 38.68
C ASN A 471 16.85 1.45 38.77
N ILE A 472 15.91 2.32 38.40
CA ILE A 472 16.05 3.78 38.47
C ILE A 472 15.31 4.27 39.72
N ASP A 473 15.94 5.12 40.52
CA ASP A 473 15.24 5.87 41.57
C ASP A 473 14.46 7.02 40.92
N ILE A 474 13.23 6.73 40.50
CA ILE A 474 12.35 7.67 39.77
C ILE A 474 12.19 8.97 40.57
N PHE A 475 12.01 8.88 41.88
CA PHE A 475 11.84 10.04 42.74
C PHE A 475 13.08 10.95 42.74
N ALA A 476 14.28 10.38 42.84
CA ALA A 476 15.52 11.16 42.80
C ALA A 476 15.70 11.88 41.44
N VAL A 477 15.29 11.26 40.33
CA VAL A 477 15.31 11.90 39.01
C VAL A 477 14.32 13.05 38.94
N VAL A 478 13.08 12.83 39.39
CA VAL A 478 12.02 13.85 39.42
C VAL A 478 12.43 15.08 40.22
N GLU A 479 13.01 14.88 41.40
CA GLU A 479 13.51 15.98 42.24
C GLU A 479 14.71 16.70 41.59
N ARG A 480 15.70 15.95 41.10
CA ARG A 480 16.94 16.53 40.56
C ARG A 480 16.71 17.41 39.34
N TYR A 481 15.75 17.04 38.49
CA TYR A 481 15.47 17.72 37.23
C TYR A 481 14.22 18.62 37.29
N ASN A 482 13.53 18.72 38.43
CA ASN A 482 12.29 19.50 38.56
C ASN A 482 11.21 19.09 37.53
N LEU A 483 11.00 17.79 37.35
CA LEU A 483 10.07 17.28 36.34
C LEU A 483 8.60 17.63 36.64
N ILE A 484 8.20 17.64 37.92
CA ILE A 484 6.81 17.97 38.30
C ILE A 484 6.42 19.40 37.88
N PRO A 485 7.17 20.46 38.24
CA PRO A 485 6.89 21.81 37.75
C PRO A 485 6.85 21.91 36.22
N CYS A 486 7.76 21.21 35.52
CA CYS A 486 7.80 21.19 34.06
C CYS A 486 6.50 20.59 33.47
N ILE A 487 6.06 19.43 33.97
CA ILE A 487 4.82 18.78 33.54
C ILE A 487 3.60 19.67 33.84
N LEU A 488 3.54 20.28 35.03
CA LEU A 488 2.43 21.17 35.39
C LEU A 488 2.35 22.41 34.49
N LYS A 489 3.49 22.96 34.07
CA LYS A 489 3.55 24.04 33.08
C LYS A 489 3.00 23.57 31.72
N ILE A 490 3.42 22.39 31.26
CA ILE A 490 2.94 21.82 29.98
C ILE A 490 1.43 21.57 30.01
N LEU A 491 0.89 21.13 31.14
CA LEU A 491 -0.54 20.88 31.33
C LEU A 491 -1.36 22.13 31.63
N ASP A 492 -0.73 23.31 31.79
CA ASP A 492 -1.45 24.53 32.11
C ASP A 492 -2.26 25.02 30.90
N PRO A 493 -3.60 25.11 31.01
CA PRO A 493 -4.46 25.75 30.01
C PRO A 493 -3.97 27.08 29.45
N ALA A 494 -3.27 27.87 30.27
CA ALA A 494 -2.84 29.22 29.92
C ALA A 494 -1.66 29.25 28.93
N GLU A 495 -0.82 28.21 28.91
CA GLU A 495 0.39 28.16 28.08
C GLU A 495 0.06 27.86 26.61
N GLN A 496 -1.12 27.33 26.29
CA GLN A 496 -1.57 26.98 24.92
C GLN A 496 -0.52 26.16 24.13
N GLY A 497 0.11 25.19 24.80
CA GLY A 497 1.13 24.33 24.19
C GLY A 497 0.60 23.43 23.08
N ASP A 498 1.52 22.90 22.26
CA ASP A 498 1.17 21.98 21.19
C ASP A 498 0.40 20.74 21.70
N PRO A 499 -0.69 20.32 21.01
CA PRO A 499 -1.47 19.15 21.35
C PRO A 499 -0.69 17.88 21.66
N GLU A 500 0.38 17.59 20.91
CA GLU A 500 1.22 16.40 21.10
C GLU A 500 2.05 16.56 22.39
N LEU A 501 2.59 17.76 22.66
CA LEU A 501 3.33 18.02 23.90
C LEU A 501 2.44 17.89 25.14
N VAL A 502 1.22 18.42 25.10
CA VAL A 502 0.26 18.30 26.21
C VAL A 502 -0.09 16.83 26.46
N LEU A 503 -0.33 16.04 25.39
CA LEU A 503 -0.58 14.61 25.51
C LEU A 503 0.61 13.89 26.15
N GLU A 504 1.83 14.16 25.71
CA GLU A 504 3.03 13.59 26.34
C GLU A 504 3.16 14.03 27.82
N GLY A 505 2.71 15.22 28.18
CA GLY A 505 2.67 15.69 29.57
C GLY A 505 1.71 14.86 30.43
N VAL A 506 0.56 14.48 29.88
CA VAL A 506 -0.39 13.56 30.52
C VAL A 506 0.22 12.17 30.68
N VAL A 507 0.86 11.65 29.63
CA VAL A 507 1.54 10.35 29.66
C VAL A 507 2.66 10.34 30.71
N ALA A 508 3.47 11.40 30.76
CA ALA A 508 4.52 11.57 31.77
C ALA A 508 3.93 11.65 33.19
N ALA A 509 2.84 12.37 33.40
CA ALA A 509 2.15 12.41 34.68
C ALA A 509 1.66 11.01 35.12
N GLY A 510 1.14 10.21 34.18
CA GLY A 510 0.77 8.82 34.43
C GLY A 510 1.97 7.93 34.79
N ALA A 511 3.06 8.02 34.02
CA ALA A 511 4.28 7.26 34.29
C ALA A 511 4.87 7.60 35.66
N LEU A 512 4.96 8.89 36.01
CA LEU A 512 5.40 9.31 37.34
C LEU A 512 4.41 8.95 38.44
N GLY A 513 3.11 8.89 38.14
CA GLY A 513 2.07 8.47 39.07
C GLY A 513 2.17 7.01 39.50
N ALA A 514 2.89 6.18 38.74
CA ALA A 514 3.05 4.76 39.05
C ALA A 514 3.91 4.51 40.31
N ASP A 515 4.92 5.34 40.59
CA ASP A 515 5.70 5.28 41.84
C ASP A 515 5.01 6.07 42.96
N GLU A 516 5.00 5.49 44.18
CA GLU A 516 4.24 6.02 45.31
C GLU A 516 4.72 7.41 45.74
N ARG A 517 6.04 7.64 45.77
CA ARG A 517 6.62 8.90 46.25
C ARG A 517 6.40 10.01 45.24
N THR A 518 6.63 9.73 43.96
CA THR A 518 6.39 10.69 42.87
C THR A 518 4.91 10.96 42.66
N GLY A 519 4.06 9.93 42.71
CA GLY A 519 2.60 10.09 42.61
C GLY A 519 2.04 10.96 43.74
N ALA A 520 2.51 10.76 44.98
CA ALA A 520 2.14 11.61 46.11
C ALA A 520 2.63 13.06 45.94
N ALA A 521 3.86 13.26 45.46
CA ALA A 521 4.42 14.59 45.20
C ALA A 521 3.66 15.32 44.08
N LEU A 522 3.36 14.62 42.97
CA LEU A 522 2.59 15.14 41.85
C LEU A 522 1.17 15.54 42.28
N ALA A 523 0.48 14.69 43.03
CA ALA A 523 -0.84 14.99 43.57
C ALA A 523 -0.81 16.20 44.53
N ALA A 524 0.20 16.29 45.40
CA ALA A 524 0.37 17.41 46.33
C ALA A 524 0.66 18.74 45.61
N ALA A 525 1.37 18.70 44.47
CA ALA A 525 1.67 19.87 43.64
C ALA A 525 0.50 20.33 42.76
N GLY A 526 -0.65 19.64 42.80
CA GLY A 526 -1.83 20.00 42.00
C GLY A 526 -1.97 19.24 40.68
N GLY A 527 -1.21 18.16 40.47
CA GLY A 527 -1.27 17.35 39.24
C GLY A 527 -2.66 16.79 38.92
N GLY A 528 -3.45 16.43 39.93
CA GLY A 528 -4.84 16.01 39.72
C GLY A 528 -5.71 17.10 39.09
N ALA A 529 -5.57 18.35 39.53
CA ALA A 529 -6.32 19.48 38.98
C ALA A 529 -5.87 19.82 37.55
N ALA A 530 -4.56 19.76 37.28
CA ALA A 530 -3.99 19.96 35.95
C ALA A 530 -4.50 18.90 34.95
N LEU A 531 -4.53 17.62 35.36
CA LEU A 531 -5.08 16.54 34.54
C LEU A 531 -6.58 16.70 34.25
N VAL A 532 -7.38 17.14 35.24
CA VAL A 532 -8.81 17.46 35.01
C VAL A 532 -8.96 18.63 34.04
N ALA A 533 -8.11 19.65 34.15
CA ALA A 533 -8.14 20.78 33.22
C ALA A 533 -7.79 20.34 31.78
N ALA A 534 -6.76 19.50 31.61
CA ALA A 534 -6.39 18.93 30.32
C ALA A 534 -7.54 18.09 29.72
N LEU A 535 -8.17 17.23 30.52
CA LEU A 535 -9.32 16.43 30.10
C LEU A 535 -10.46 17.31 29.56
N ARG A 536 -10.80 18.40 30.26
CA ARG A 536 -11.87 19.32 29.84
C ARG A 536 -11.61 19.96 28.48
N GLN A 537 -10.35 20.28 28.18
CA GLN A 537 -10.00 20.91 26.91
C GLN A 537 -10.09 19.98 25.71
N ARG A 538 -9.94 18.67 25.93
CA ARG A 538 -9.70 17.67 24.88
C ARG A 538 -10.59 16.44 24.99
N GLN A 539 -11.86 16.64 25.35
CA GLN A 539 -12.84 15.55 25.49
C GLN A 539 -13.19 14.83 24.18
N ALA A 540 -12.90 15.44 23.02
CA ALA A 540 -13.18 14.84 21.71
C ALA A 540 -12.03 13.95 21.18
N ASP A 541 -10.92 13.87 21.91
CA ASP A 541 -9.74 13.09 21.54
C ASP A 541 -9.63 11.86 22.45
N ASP A 542 -10.09 10.71 21.95
CA ASP A 542 -10.16 9.45 22.69
C ASP A 542 -8.81 9.05 23.32
N GLU A 543 -7.70 9.28 22.62
CA GLU A 543 -6.36 8.94 23.13
C GLU A 543 -6.01 9.86 24.31
N HIS A 544 -6.30 11.15 24.19
CA HIS A 544 -6.08 12.10 25.29
C HIS A 544 -6.93 11.75 26.52
N VAL A 545 -8.20 11.39 26.31
CA VAL A 545 -9.09 10.94 27.39
C VAL A 545 -8.55 9.67 28.02
N LEU A 546 -8.20 8.65 27.22
CA LEU A 546 -7.69 7.37 27.72
C LEU A 546 -6.40 7.54 28.54
N GLN A 547 -5.44 8.32 28.05
CA GLN A 547 -4.19 8.58 28.78
C GLN A 547 -4.44 9.37 30.08
N THR A 548 -5.40 10.29 30.09
CA THR A 548 -5.75 11.04 31.31
C THR A 548 -6.40 10.13 32.36
N VAL A 549 -7.31 9.25 31.92
CA VAL A 549 -7.93 8.25 32.81
C VAL A 549 -6.87 7.27 33.32
N PHE A 550 -5.91 6.86 32.48
CA PHE A 550 -4.77 6.06 32.91
C PHE A 550 -3.92 6.79 33.97
N ALA A 551 -3.64 8.08 33.81
CA ALA A 551 -2.93 8.86 34.82
C ALA A 551 -3.71 8.93 36.14
N PHE A 552 -5.03 9.11 36.10
CA PHE A 552 -5.88 8.98 37.30
C PHE A 552 -5.77 7.60 37.92
N ARG A 553 -5.80 6.53 37.11
CA ARG A 553 -5.67 5.15 37.60
C ARG A 553 -4.38 4.93 38.37
N GLN A 554 -3.28 5.50 37.90
CA GLN A 554 -1.98 5.41 38.57
C GLN A 554 -2.00 6.14 39.92
N LEU A 555 -2.48 7.39 39.96
CA LEU A 555 -2.62 8.15 41.21
C LEU A 555 -3.56 7.48 42.22
N LEU A 556 -4.68 6.90 41.75
CA LEU A 556 -5.64 6.18 42.59
C LEU A 556 -5.06 4.91 43.22
N SER A 557 -3.99 4.34 42.65
CA SER A 557 -3.34 3.15 43.20
C SER A 557 -2.70 3.41 44.57
N HIS A 558 -2.42 4.67 44.90
CA HIS A 558 -1.70 5.07 46.10
C HIS A 558 -2.64 5.83 47.06
N PRO A 559 -2.83 5.39 48.32
CA PRO A 559 -3.84 5.97 49.22
C PRO A 559 -3.74 7.50 49.41
N ARG A 560 -2.52 8.05 49.52
CA ARG A 560 -2.30 9.48 49.70
C ARG A 560 -2.65 10.30 48.46
N ALA A 561 -2.23 9.83 47.28
CA ALA A 561 -2.54 10.50 46.02
C ALA A 561 -4.03 10.36 45.68
N ALA A 562 -4.63 9.19 45.94
CA ALA A 562 -6.05 8.92 45.77
C ALA A 562 -6.92 9.88 46.61
N ALA A 563 -6.59 10.08 47.88
CA ALA A 563 -7.33 11.02 48.74
C ALA A 563 -7.29 12.45 48.18
N LEU A 564 -6.12 12.94 47.76
CA LEU A 564 -5.98 14.27 47.16
C LEU A 564 -6.74 14.40 45.84
N LEU A 565 -6.71 13.38 44.99
CA LEU A 565 -7.42 13.39 43.72
C LEU A 565 -8.94 13.43 43.94
N VAL A 566 -9.46 12.59 44.84
CA VAL A 566 -10.90 12.44 45.07
C VAL A 566 -11.50 13.61 45.87
N GLU A 567 -10.76 14.16 46.84
CA GLU A 567 -11.26 15.24 47.71
C GLU A 567 -11.10 16.63 47.11
N ARG A 568 -10.07 16.86 46.27
CA ARG A 568 -9.71 18.21 45.79
C ARG A 568 -10.02 18.46 44.32
N THR A 569 -10.54 17.47 43.59
CA THR A 569 -10.80 17.60 42.16
C THR A 569 -12.16 17.02 41.77
N GLU A 570 -12.61 17.36 40.57
CA GLU A 570 -13.83 16.81 39.96
C GLU A 570 -13.57 15.49 39.21
N ALA A 571 -12.38 14.90 39.30
CA ALA A 571 -12.03 13.66 38.59
C ALA A 571 -13.08 12.53 38.78
N PRO A 572 -13.64 12.28 39.98
CA PRO A 572 -14.69 11.28 40.15
C PRO A 572 -15.96 11.55 39.33
N ALA A 573 -16.34 12.81 39.11
CA ALA A 573 -17.49 13.15 38.28
C ALA A 573 -17.23 12.82 36.81
N TYR A 574 -16.09 13.25 36.27
CA TYR A 574 -15.69 12.91 34.90
C TYR A 574 -15.59 11.40 34.67
N LEU A 575 -15.06 10.64 35.64
CA LEU A 575 -14.99 9.18 35.54
C LEU A 575 -16.38 8.52 35.50
N ILE A 576 -17.37 9.11 36.19
CA ILE A 576 -18.76 8.64 36.14
C ILE A 576 -19.35 8.92 34.75
N ASP A 577 -19.14 10.11 34.19
CA ASP A 577 -19.64 10.49 32.87
C ASP A 577 -19.05 9.59 31.77
N LEU A 578 -17.76 9.26 31.87
CA LEU A 578 -17.03 8.38 30.94
C LEU A 578 -17.39 6.88 31.08
N MET A 579 -18.19 6.49 32.08
CA MET A 579 -18.59 5.09 32.27
C MET A 579 -19.45 4.57 31.09
N GLN A 580 -20.13 5.47 30.37
CA GLN A 580 -20.92 5.15 29.17
C GLN A 580 -20.25 5.60 27.87
N ASP A 581 -18.95 5.90 27.89
CA ASP A 581 -18.23 6.36 26.71
C ASP A 581 -18.33 5.37 25.54
N LYS A 582 -18.26 5.84 24.30
CA LYS A 582 -18.34 4.96 23.11
C LYS A 582 -17.14 4.01 23.02
N ASN A 583 -15.97 4.48 23.42
CA ASN A 583 -14.72 3.73 23.39
C ASN A 583 -14.66 2.69 24.52
N VAL A 584 -14.49 1.43 24.15
CA VAL A 584 -14.49 0.29 25.07
C VAL A 584 -13.34 0.36 26.06
N GLU A 585 -12.16 0.82 25.64
CA GLU A 585 -10.97 0.88 26.49
C GLU A 585 -11.07 2.00 27.52
N ILE A 586 -11.64 3.15 27.14
CA ILE A 586 -11.97 4.23 28.09
C ILE A 586 -12.91 3.71 29.17
N ARG A 587 -13.99 3.01 28.80
CA ARG A 587 -14.92 2.43 29.77
C ARG A 587 -14.23 1.46 30.73
N LYS A 588 -13.42 0.52 30.21
CA LYS A 588 -12.68 -0.45 31.04
C LYS A 588 -11.74 0.25 32.02
N MET A 589 -11.01 1.26 31.57
CA MET A 589 -10.08 2.00 32.42
C MET A 589 -10.84 2.83 33.47
N CYS A 590 -11.93 3.48 33.08
CA CYS A 590 -12.79 4.23 33.99
C CYS A 590 -13.40 3.34 35.07
N ASP A 591 -13.91 2.16 34.69
CA ASP A 591 -14.45 1.18 35.64
C ASP A 591 -13.41 0.74 36.68
N SER A 592 -12.16 0.56 36.25
CA SER A 592 -11.03 0.24 37.14
C SER A 592 -10.77 1.37 38.16
N CYS A 593 -10.87 2.63 37.72
CA CYS A 593 -10.77 3.79 38.62
C CYS A 593 -11.94 3.86 39.61
N LEU A 594 -13.18 3.73 39.11
CA LEU A 594 -14.40 3.80 39.92
C LEU A 594 -14.46 2.66 40.95
N ASP A 595 -13.97 1.46 40.61
CA ASP A 595 -13.86 0.34 41.54
C ASP A 595 -12.96 0.67 42.74
N ILE A 596 -11.84 1.37 42.51
CA ILE A 596 -10.96 1.82 43.60
C ILE A 596 -11.65 2.87 44.45
N ILE A 597 -12.24 3.90 43.82
CA ILE A 597 -12.93 4.98 44.53
C ILE A 597 -14.08 4.43 45.38
N SER A 598 -14.81 3.44 44.87
CA SER A 598 -15.92 2.79 45.60
C SER A 598 -15.49 2.08 46.88
N GLN A 599 -14.21 1.67 46.97
CA GLN A 599 -13.63 1.02 48.14
C GLN A 599 -13.15 2.02 49.20
N MET A 600 -13.01 3.30 48.86
CA MET A 600 -12.51 4.35 49.76
C MET A 600 -13.53 4.81 50.83
N GLN A 601 -14.76 4.28 50.82
CA GLN A 601 -15.83 4.60 51.79
C GLN A 601 -16.13 6.12 51.94
N ASN A 602 -16.16 6.84 50.82
CA ASN A 602 -16.46 8.28 50.76
C ASN A 602 -17.85 8.54 50.13
N GLU A 603 -18.25 9.81 50.04
CA GLU A 603 -19.53 10.21 49.42
C GLU A 603 -19.63 9.75 47.95
N TRP A 604 -18.51 9.74 47.23
CA TRP A 604 -18.43 9.26 45.86
C TRP A 604 -18.76 7.77 45.74
N ALA A 605 -18.42 6.94 46.72
CA ALA A 605 -18.75 5.52 46.72
C ALA A 605 -20.27 5.26 46.70
N ALA A 606 -21.07 6.13 47.34
CA ALA A 606 -22.53 6.04 47.27
C ALA A 606 -23.05 6.49 45.89
N ARG A 607 -22.52 7.60 45.35
CA ARG A 607 -22.89 8.12 44.03
C ARG A 607 -22.56 7.14 42.89
N ILE A 608 -21.37 6.53 42.92
CA ILE A 608 -20.95 5.52 41.94
C ILE A 608 -21.88 4.31 41.94
N LYS A 609 -22.30 3.84 43.13
CA LYS A 609 -23.27 2.72 43.23
C LYS A 609 -24.62 3.09 42.64
N LEU A 610 -25.11 4.29 42.92
CA LEU A 610 -26.37 4.78 42.37
C LEU A 610 -26.30 4.90 40.84
N GLU A 611 -25.22 5.46 40.31
CA GLU A 611 -25.09 5.67 38.87
C GLU A 611 -24.90 4.36 38.12
N ARG A 612 -24.12 3.41 38.67
CA ARG A 612 -24.04 2.03 38.12
C ARG A 612 -25.39 1.35 38.10
N PHE A 613 -26.21 1.54 39.15
CA PHE A 613 -27.58 1.03 39.18
C PHE A 613 -28.44 1.67 38.08
N ARG A 614 -28.38 3.00 37.90
CA ARG A 614 -29.11 3.72 36.84
C ARG A 614 -28.70 3.24 35.46
N CYS A 615 -27.39 3.11 35.22
CA CYS A 615 -26.85 2.65 33.94
C CYS A 615 -27.29 1.22 33.61
N HIS A 616 -27.23 0.31 34.58
CA HIS A 616 -27.68 -1.08 34.40
C HIS A 616 -29.19 -1.18 34.14
N ASN A 617 -29.99 -0.35 34.82
CA ASN A 617 -31.46 -0.40 34.76
C ASN A 617 -32.07 0.70 33.87
N GLY A 618 -31.29 1.36 33.01
CA GLY A 618 -31.71 2.57 32.30
C GLY A 618 -32.97 2.39 31.44
N GLN A 619 -33.09 1.25 30.74
CA GLN A 619 -34.28 0.91 29.97
C GLN A 619 -35.53 0.74 30.86
N TRP A 620 -35.37 0.09 32.02
CA TRP A 620 -36.44 -0.07 32.98
C TRP A 620 -36.86 1.26 33.58
N LEU A 621 -35.89 2.12 33.94
CA LEU A 621 -36.14 3.46 34.47
C LEU A 621 -36.91 4.33 33.47
N SER A 622 -36.53 4.30 32.19
CA SER A 622 -37.24 5.03 31.12
C SER A 622 -38.70 4.58 30.93
N VAL A 623 -38.96 3.26 31.03
CA VAL A 623 -40.32 2.71 30.98
C VAL A 623 -41.13 3.15 32.22
N VAL A 624 -40.53 3.13 33.41
CA VAL A 624 -41.16 3.59 34.65
C VAL A 624 -41.48 5.09 34.61
N GLU A 625 -40.59 5.91 34.07
CA GLU A 625 -40.83 7.36 33.87
C GLU A 625 -41.98 7.62 32.90
N THR A 626 -42.07 6.87 31.80
CA THR A 626 -43.14 7.01 30.81
C THR A 626 -44.50 6.60 31.39
N LEU A 627 -44.54 5.50 32.15
CA LEU A 627 -45.75 5.02 32.83
C LEU A 627 -46.18 5.95 33.98
N GLY A 628 -45.22 6.56 34.69
CA GLY A 628 -45.48 7.56 35.74
C GLY A 628 -46.00 8.90 35.19
N ALA A 629 -45.51 9.32 34.02
CA ALA A 629 -45.94 10.56 33.35
C ALA A 629 -47.38 10.45 32.77
N GLU A 630 -47.77 9.29 32.24
CA GLU A 630 -49.13 9.06 31.75
C GLU A 630 -50.16 8.90 32.89
N GLY A 631 -49.73 8.53 34.10
CA GLY A 631 -50.58 8.45 35.30
C GLY A 631 -50.83 9.79 36.01
N GLY A 632 -50.13 10.87 35.64
CA GLY A 632 -50.11 12.15 36.36
C GLY A 632 -51.21 13.15 36.02
N ALA A 633 -52.08 12.89 35.03
CA ALA A 633 -53.15 13.81 34.65
C ALA A 633 -54.52 13.50 35.30
N GLY A 634 -54.61 12.55 36.23
CA GLY A 634 -55.88 12.26 36.90
C GLY A 634 -55.73 11.39 38.13
N GLY A 635 -55.54 11.99 39.30
CA GLY A 635 -55.60 11.22 40.55
C GLY A 635 -55.09 11.96 41.77
N ALA A 636 -55.86 12.92 42.26
CA ALA A 636 -55.73 13.36 43.64
C ALA A 636 -56.08 12.19 44.59
N GLY A 637 -55.21 11.92 45.55
CA GLY A 637 -55.56 11.25 46.81
C GLY A 637 -54.83 9.94 47.08
N GLY A 638 -53.95 9.96 48.08
CA GLY A 638 -53.39 8.73 48.65
C GLY A 638 -52.13 8.96 49.48
N ALA A 639 -52.24 9.69 50.58
CA ALA A 639 -51.25 9.60 51.66
C ALA A 639 -51.33 8.19 52.27
N GLY A 640 -50.24 7.42 52.24
CA GLY A 640 -50.15 6.13 52.89
C GLY A 640 -48.80 5.44 52.68
N ASP A 641 -47.97 5.48 53.73
CA ASP A 641 -46.82 4.62 54.02
C ASP A 641 -45.84 4.30 52.86
N GLU A 642 -44.91 5.23 52.61
CA GLU A 642 -43.60 4.87 52.07
C GLU A 642 -42.79 4.19 53.18
N PRO A 643 -42.31 2.93 53.00
CA PRO A 643 -41.31 2.38 53.91
C PRO A 643 -40.05 3.25 53.81
N ASP A 644 -39.34 3.47 54.93
CA ASP A 644 -38.05 4.17 55.03
C ASP A 644 -37.02 3.61 54.04
N LEU A 645 -37.15 3.97 52.77
CA LEU A 645 -36.19 3.72 51.72
C LEU A 645 -35.06 4.73 51.95
N PRO A 646 -33.80 4.27 51.94
CA PRO A 646 -32.66 5.16 52.00
C PRO A 646 -32.83 6.33 51.00
N PRO A 647 -32.41 7.56 51.32
CA PRO A 647 -32.70 8.75 50.51
C PRO A 647 -32.41 8.59 49.02
N TYR A 648 -31.41 7.77 48.67
CA TYR A 648 -30.98 7.45 47.30
C TYR A 648 -31.93 6.54 46.48
N LEU A 649 -32.96 5.96 47.10
CA LEU A 649 -33.98 5.12 46.45
C LEU A 649 -35.37 5.76 46.42
N SER A 650 -35.53 6.96 46.99
CA SER A 650 -36.78 7.70 46.86
C SER A 650 -37.02 8.11 45.40
N ALA A 651 -38.26 8.00 44.93
CA ALA A 651 -38.63 8.36 43.56
C ALA A 651 -38.21 9.81 43.23
N ASP A 652 -38.28 10.71 44.22
CA ASP A 652 -37.85 12.10 44.10
C ASP A 652 -36.33 12.23 43.89
N TYR A 653 -35.49 11.42 44.54
CA TYR A 653 -34.03 11.48 44.38
C TYR A 653 -33.54 10.78 43.10
N LEU A 654 -34.28 9.77 42.63
CA LEU A 654 -34.06 9.16 41.32
C LEU A 654 -34.36 10.13 40.18
N LEU A 655 -35.33 11.04 40.36
CA LEU A 655 -35.81 12.00 39.35
C LEU A 655 -35.16 13.41 39.44
N ALA A 656 -34.63 13.84 40.60
CA ALA A 656 -34.28 15.26 40.84
C ALA A 656 -32.88 15.73 40.41
N GLU A 657 -31.90 14.86 40.10
CA GLU A 657 -30.53 15.30 39.75
C GLU A 657 -30.26 15.44 38.24
N HIS A 658 -31.24 15.20 37.37
CA HIS A 658 -31.08 15.35 35.91
C HIS A 658 -30.87 16.81 35.45
N ARG A 659 -30.90 17.79 36.36
CA ARG A 659 -30.91 19.24 36.03
C ARG A 659 -29.62 20.01 36.33
N LEU A 660 -28.56 19.39 36.87
CA LEU A 660 -27.29 20.07 37.13
C LEU A 660 -26.16 19.71 36.15
N ALA A 661 -26.33 18.71 35.28
CA ALA A 661 -25.35 18.33 34.27
C ALA A 661 -25.68 18.83 32.84
N ALA A 662 -26.79 19.55 32.65
CA ALA A 662 -27.28 20.00 31.35
C ALA A 662 -27.08 21.50 31.09
N SER A 663 -25.92 22.05 31.44
CA SER A 663 -25.47 23.33 30.87
C SER A 663 -24.21 23.10 30.03
N ASP A 664 -24.40 23.25 28.72
CA ASP A 664 -23.41 23.45 27.66
C ASP A 664 -22.82 22.25 26.90
N SER A 665 -23.65 21.25 26.57
CA SER A 665 -23.37 20.39 25.42
C SER A 665 -24.65 19.89 24.74
N GLN A 666 -25.36 20.78 24.05
CA GLN A 666 -26.32 20.34 23.03
C GLN A 666 -25.55 19.74 21.84
N ILE A 667 -25.51 18.41 21.75
CA ILE A 667 -25.36 17.72 20.47
C ILE A 667 -26.68 16.99 20.20
N SER A 668 -27.42 17.53 19.24
CA SER A 668 -28.62 16.97 18.64
C SER A 668 -28.37 15.55 18.14
N LEU A 669 -28.99 14.56 18.79
CA LEU A 669 -29.12 13.21 18.24
C LEU A 669 -30.38 13.18 17.38
N ASN A 670 -30.19 13.20 16.06
CA ASN A 670 -31.20 12.69 15.13
C ASN A 670 -31.20 11.17 15.26
N ASP A 671 -32.31 10.64 15.75
CA ASP A 671 -32.63 9.22 15.83
C ASP A 671 -33.36 8.82 14.54
N ASP A 672 -32.73 7.95 13.76
CA ASP A 672 -33.37 7.17 12.68
C ASP A 672 -32.52 5.90 12.51
N SER A 673 -32.83 4.84 13.25
CA SER A 673 -32.96 3.49 12.66
C SER A 673 -33.34 2.39 13.65
N ASP A 674 -34.34 1.64 13.22
CA ASP A 674 -34.99 0.48 13.81
C ASP A 674 -34.08 -0.67 14.30
N SER A 675 -34.49 -1.23 15.45
CA SER A 675 -34.73 -2.66 15.73
C SER A 675 -33.59 -3.68 15.55
N PHE A 676 -33.14 -4.30 16.65
CA PHE A 676 -33.48 -5.67 17.09
C PHE A 676 -32.51 -6.14 18.19
N SER A 677 -33.00 -6.20 19.43
CA SER A 677 -32.31 -6.79 20.59
C SER A 677 -32.48 -8.31 20.58
N GLY A 678 -31.36 -9.04 20.55
CA GLY A 678 -31.29 -10.46 20.91
C GLY A 678 -30.48 -10.62 22.19
N GLU A 679 -31.15 -11.05 23.25
CA GLU A 679 -30.57 -11.38 24.56
C GLU A 679 -29.49 -12.48 24.45
N ALA A 680 -28.40 -12.32 25.19
CA ALA A 680 -27.61 -13.46 25.66
C ALA A 680 -26.97 -13.11 27.00
N ASP A 681 -27.36 -13.88 28.01
CA ASP A 681 -27.06 -13.74 29.43
C ASP A 681 -25.58 -13.69 29.79
N TYR A 682 -25.30 -12.81 30.75
CA TYR A 682 -24.11 -12.79 31.59
C TYR A 682 -24.06 -14.03 32.48
N ASN A 683 -22.90 -14.69 32.54
CA ASN A 683 -22.51 -15.48 33.71
C ASN A 683 -21.08 -15.13 34.15
N ARG A 684 -21.03 -14.49 35.33
CA ARG A 684 -19.86 -14.06 36.09
C ARG A 684 -19.73 -14.97 37.32
N ALA A 685 -18.63 -15.70 37.44
CA ALA A 685 -18.09 -16.29 38.69
C ALA A 685 -16.75 -16.98 38.35
N ASN A 686 -15.69 -16.99 39.16
CA ASN A 686 -15.29 -16.21 40.32
C ASN A 686 -13.75 -16.31 40.47
N SER A 687 -13.20 -15.37 41.23
CA SER A 687 -11.81 -15.12 41.63
C SER A 687 -10.96 -16.27 42.25
N ARG A 688 -9.63 -16.12 42.15
CA ARG A 688 -8.50 -16.48 43.08
C ARG A 688 -8.04 -17.96 43.19
N ASN A 689 -6.74 -18.25 42.98
CA ASN A 689 -5.64 -18.13 43.96
C ASN A 689 -4.28 -18.60 43.40
N THR A 690 -3.23 -18.30 44.16
CA THR A 690 -1.77 -18.43 43.99
C THR A 690 -1.15 -19.84 44.04
N GLN A 691 0.05 -19.94 43.44
CA GLN A 691 1.24 -20.76 43.74
C GLN A 691 1.40 -22.24 43.25
N ASP A 692 2.63 -22.44 42.72
CA ASP A 692 3.49 -23.63 42.57
C ASP A 692 3.21 -24.75 41.54
N GLY A 693 4.21 -24.96 40.67
CA GLY A 693 4.93 -26.24 40.59
C GLY A 693 4.65 -27.21 39.42
N GLN A 694 5.56 -27.18 38.43
CA GLN A 694 6.13 -28.31 37.65
C GLN A 694 5.27 -29.20 36.71
N ASN A 695 5.82 -29.34 35.48
CA ASN A 695 5.84 -30.46 34.51
C ASN A 695 4.53 -31.17 34.12
N ASP A 696 4.16 -31.17 32.82
CA ASP A 696 4.57 -32.23 31.88
C ASP A 696 4.05 -31.97 30.44
N GLU A 697 4.64 -32.70 29.50
CA GLU A 697 4.62 -32.55 28.04
C GLU A 697 3.32 -32.99 27.30
N LEU A 698 3.25 -32.53 26.04
CA LEU A 698 2.92 -33.28 24.81
C LEU A 698 1.49 -33.31 24.21
N LEU A 699 1.48 -32.98 22.90
CA LEU A 699 0.59 -33.37 21.78
C LEU A 699 -0.74 -32.62 21.49
N GLY A 700 -0.74 -31.86 20.39
CA GLY A 700 -1.27 -32.41 19.13
C GLY A 700 -2.60 -31.86 18.56
N LEU A 701 -2.48 -30.99 17.54
CA LEU A 701 -3.22 -30.94 16.26
C LEU A 701 -4.70 -30.48 16.16
N SER A 702 -4.89 -29.55 15.21
CA SER A 702 -6.07 -29.26 14.35
C SER A 702 -7.35 -28.75 15.03
N ASP A 703 -8.10 -27.74 14.55
CA ASP A 703 -8.36 -27.29 13.18
C ASP A 703 -9.11 -25.92 13.20
N SER A 704 -8.83 -25.08 12.20
CA SER A 704 -9.75 -24.26 11.39
C SER A 704 -10.83 -23.28 11.97
N LEU A 705 -10.64 -22.01 11.61
CA LEU A 705 -11.59 -21.03 11.00
C LEU A 705 -12.38 -19.97 11.84
N SER A 706 -12.32 -18.76 11.26
CA SER A 706 -13.08 -17.51 11.46
C SER A 706 -12.49 -16.51 12.48
N GLY A 707 -12.12 -15.27 12.15
CA GLY A 707 -12.33 -14.48 10.94
C GLY A 707 -13.10 -13.20 11.23
N LYS A 708 -12.60 -12.33 12.12
CA LYS A 708 -12.95 -10.91 12.23
C LYS A 708 -11.75 -10.15 12.78
N THR A 709 -10.98 -9.52 11.89
CA THR A 709 -9.98 -8.51 12.26
C THR A 709 -10.70 -7.18 12.37
N SER A 710 -10.67 -6.60 13.58
CA SER A 710 -11.06 -5.22 13.85
C SER A 710 -10.11 -4.28 13.11
N GLU A 711 -10.65 -3.56 12.14
CA GLU A 711 -10.05 -2.35 11.58
C GLU A 711 -10.23 -1.24 12.63
N ASP A 712 -9.19 -0.94 13.43
CA ASP A 712 -9.13 0.36 14.13
C ASP A 712 -7.71 0.81 14.53
N ASP A 713 -6.66 -0.03 14.40
CA ASP A 713 -5.29 0.36 14.80
C ASP A 713 -4.44 1.05 13.70
N THR A 714 -5.04 1.67 12.68
CA THR A 714 -4.28 2.29 11.56
C THR A 714 -4.35 3.81 11.45
N GLN A 715 -4.98 4.52 12.40
CA GLN A 715 -5.12 5.98 12.32
C GLN A 715 -3.81 6.77 12.56
N PHE A 716 -2.77 6.17 13.15
CA PHE A 716 -1.48 6.85 13.36
C PHE A 716 -0.58 6.96 12.13
N ALA A 717 -0.89 6.26 11.03
CA ALA A 717 -0.07 6.27 9.81
C ALA A 717 -0.55 7.26 8.74
N THR A 718 -1.78 7.78 8.84
CA THR A 718 -2.42 8.52 7.75
C THR A 718 -2.06 10.01 7.69
N ASN A 719 -1.68 10.63 8.81
CA ASN A 719 -1.42 12.08 8.85
C ASN A 719 0.00 12.52 8.45
N LYS A 720 0.90 11.59 8.03
CA LYS A 720 2.26 11.92 7.55
C LYS A 720 2.54 11.55 6.08
N LEU A 721 1.51 11.14 5.33
CA LEU A 721 1.61 10.82 3.91
C LEU A 721 1.88 12.04 3.00
N SER A 722 1.68 13.28 3.48
CA SER A 722 1.88 14.49 2.66
C SER A 722 3.34 14.88 2.46
N VAL A 723 4.30 14.23 3.14
CA VAL A 723 5.74 14.55 3.03
C VAL A 723 6.48 13.62 2.07
N PHE A 724 5.88 12.49 1.68
CA PHE A 724 6.57 11.41 0.95
C PHE A 724 5.94 11.06 -0.41
N ALA A 725 5.02 11.87 -0.93
CA ALA A 725 4.45 11.73 -2.27
C ALA A 725 5.32 12.41 -3.34
#